data_AF-A0AAN9B378-F1
#
_entry.id   AF-A0AAN9B378-F1
#
_cell.length_a   1.000
_cell.length_b   1.000
_cell.length_c   1.000
_cell.angle_alpha   90.00
_cell.angle_beta   90.00
_cell.angle_gamma   90.00
#
_symmetry.space_group_name_H-M   'P 1'
#
loop_
_entity.id
_entity.type
_entity.pdbx_description
1 polymer ?
#
loop_
_entity_poly.entity_id
_entity_poly.type
_entity_poly.pdbx_seq_one_letter_code
_entity_poly.pdbx_strand_id
1 'polypeptide(L)'
;MAAPAKFCAYVLKEARQNFALGDYEVAFDHYLLAIKVNHGLVHKIYDECVLCLRQWTELLHCMGRDDIATTAFIKAAAVCSFSEGLMCALGEQALRLKKVPTAVRLTKEAEQSFPESICVQETWERVSYAAVERWHYKMLNDVQRNQCYHDAIIHTIHTHHITSVLDIGCGTGLLSLFAEKGGAKQVAMCDASTVMIDVCSAVMDANRQQSLSELQRCIFAEQSGSLRIPDHLPEKVDLVVTEIFDAALFGEHCLSTLTHAWSHLLKDSGEKRGRVIPGAAQLYVCAVQCPEIRKENCVQPSNVPLVDMRGVSVVCQTGAAEEEPYTTEDLYCIRNSYTFLSPVHSLVAVDFNHPQALEKLSSYTDTFVLDIYAPGAVDALAVWFDLDLCEGVKVSTAPSETCCWEQAIFPVVTRQLDNKRKAVFQASPTVNSGDQLKVRCEVNEGRLHLELDEIVPLGYFLKSCHISTPLLETADSSDSCASSRNEQHPKHCSGELEDPQHSSAVRKEDCVALTEKSPVKSDHSDCGALCSEQNINCVSALRMKTIENGAELGDSGDSFQQNGVLVTESGVDNQPKCVTEAQHTQHTQHTQHTQHTPKQLRDSCMEINHTTCFTDDDKKRPATRDVHNSAAHAPRSDDLQNKTDPCIKITPHPKTFHLDREEIRRLNDHKYNSLCISAMQWASMYMKSPGRMIHVSNGFPLVSLLALQLDFTIADVCYVGPSEKREVENLTEAVWQCNRVGGRQWNWWEGSVGEVVASVSEGLQLHLVWMDVVDTTGTLRAGLLDELKALRPVLSTEAVVVPQAVDVYAVLIESPQLLAMSCVTSDDNTLGFNIAPHINPYRTRTFLDLDVHALPHKNLSEVTHVFRLDVQSCMTNTPFSTESSGVTTATAASTADCDDRLNSMFSQSKQLHLTAQDTGSATAMVFWFDLTLAPGVNASTLDPAMNWKQAAFVLGGGRVEKGEEVTVGARLEKNYLHFSVDGQC
;
A
#
# COMPACT_ATOMS: atom_id res chain seq x y z
N MET A 1 50.98 15.09 9.68
CA MET A 1 49.81 15.43 8.84
C MET A 1 49.94 14.99 7.37
N ALA A 2 51.05 15.24 6.65
CA ALA A 2 51.10 14.97 5.20
C ALA A 2 51.02 13.48 4.76
N ALA A 3 51.41 12.51 5.61
CA ALA A 3 51.45 11.09 5.20
C ALA A 3 50.07 10.43 5.05
N PRO A 4 49.12 10.52 6.00
CA PRO A 4 47.77 9.97 5.83
C PRO A 4 47.04 10.53 4.61
N ALA A 5 47.17 11.84 4.33
CA ALA A 5 46.54 12.47 3.16
C ALA A 5 47.03 11.88 1.83
N LYS A 6 48.35 11.63 1.69
CA LYS A 6 48.92 10.96 0.51
C LYS A 6 48.49 9.50 0.39
N PHE A 7 48.39 8.79 1.52
CA PHE A 7 47.90 7.41 1.54
C PHE A 7 46.43 7.33 1.11
N CYS A 8 45.56 8.17 1.67
CA CYS A 8 44.14 8.22 1.28
C CYS A 8 43.96 8.60 -0.20
N ALA A 9 44.73 9.56 -0.72
CA ALA A 9 44.69 9.93 -2.13
C ALA A 9 45.14 8.79 -3.07
N TYR A 10 46.05 7.91 -2.61
CA TYR A 10 46.41 6.69 -3.33
C TYR A 10 45.28 5.65 -3.25
N VAL A 11 44.80 5.32 -2.05
CA VAL A 11 43.73 4.34 -1.83
C VAL A 11 42.43 4.70 -2.58
N LEU A 12 42.03 5.97 -2.59
CA LEU A 12 40.84 6.43 -3.33
C LEU A 12 41.04 6.40 -4.86
N LYS A 13 42.27 6.54 -5.35
CA LYS A 13 42.57 6.35 -6.78
C LYS A 13 42.40 4.88 -7.15
N GLU A 14 42.95 3.96 -6.36
CA GLU A 14 42.77 2.52 -6.58
C GLU A 14 41.29 2.12 -6.44
N ALA A 15 40.54 2.66 -5.46
CA ALA A 15 39.10 2.41 -5.30
C ALA A 15 38.31 2.76 -6.58
N ARG A 16 38.50 3.97 -7.10
CA ARG A 16 37.84 4.45 -8.33
C ARG A 16 38.27 3.66 -9.57
N GLN A 17 39.51 3.20 -9.64
CA GLN A 17 39.99 2.37 -10.74
C GLN A 17 39.38 0.96 -10.71
N ASN A 18 39.26 0.33 -9.54
CA ASN A 18 38.60 -0.97 -9.41
C ASN A 18 37.09 -0.87 -9.66
N PHE A 19 36.42 0.19 -9.18
CA PHE A 19 35.02 0.47 -9.48
C PHE A 19 34.78 0.60 -11.00
N ALA A 20 35.63 1.35 -11.71
CA ALA A 20 35.56 1.49 -13.17
C ALA A 20 35.90 0.21 -13.96
N LEU A 21 36.43 -0.82 -13.30
CA LEU A 21 36.67 -2.16 -13.86
C LEU A 21 35.57 -3.17 -13.47
N GLY A 22 34.60 -2.78 -12.63
CA GLY A 22 33.56 -3.67 -12.09
C GLY A 22 34.02 -4.52 -10.89
N ASP A 23 35.24 -4.33 -10.38
CA ASP A 23 35.72 -4.99 -9.16
C ASP A 23 35.24 -4.22 -7.92
N TYR A 24 33.94 -4.35 -7.65
CA TYR A 24 33.28 -3.60 -6.58
C TYR A 24 33.66 -4.08 -5.17
N GLU A 25 34.10 -5.33 -4.99
CA GLU A 25 34.62 -5.83 -3.70
C GLU A 25 35.91 -5.10 -3.33
N VAL A 26 36.90 -5.12 -4.23
CA VAL A 26 38.18 -4.45 -3.99
C VAL A 26 37.99 -2.94 -3.89
N ALA A 27 37.12 -2.35 -4.72
CA ALA A 27 36.80 -0.93 -4.64
C ALA A 27 36.20 -0.53 -3.28
N PHE A 28 35.23 -1.31 -2.77
CA PHE A 28 34.56 -1.01 -1.51
C PHE A 28 35.47 -1.19 -0.29
N ASP A 29 36.27 -2.25 -0.22
CA ASP A 29 37.28 -2.42 0.85
C ASP A 29 38.33 -1.27 0.82
N HIS A 30 38.66 -0.70 -0.36
CA HIS A 30 39.50 0.51 -0.45
C HIS A 30 38.76 1.78 0.03
N TYR A 31 37.49 1.99 -0.29
CA TYR A 31 36.71 3.11 0.27
C TYR A 31 36.62 3.01 1.81
N LEU A 32 36.29 1.84 2.36
CA LEU A 32 36.26 1.62 3.81
C LEU A 32 37.65 1.85 4.45
N LEU A 33 38.74 1.43 3.80
CA LEU A 33 40.10 1.69 4.28
C LEU A 33 40.44 3.19 4.31
N ALA A 34 40.04 3.96 3.29
CA ALA A 34 40.24 5.41 3.26
C ALA A 34 39.43 6.11 4.37
N ILE A 35 38.18 5.71 4.58
CA ILE A 35 37.30 6.18 5.66
C ILE A 35 37.94 5.88 7.02
N LYS A 36 38.37 4.64 7.25
CA LYS A 36 39.00 4.19 8.52
C LYS A 36 40.32 4.89 8.84
N VAL A 37 41.06 5.35 7.83
CA VAL A 37 42.32 6.12 8.02
C VAL A 37 42.05 7.62 8.21
N ASN A 38 40.95 8.15 7.68
CA ASN A 38 40.55 9.54 7.87
C ASN A 38 39.03 9.72 7.76
N HIS A 39 38.35 9.68 8.90
CA HIS A 39 36.89 9.75 9.02
C HIS A 39 36.31 10.99 8.32
N GLY A 40 37.03 12.13 8.35
CA GLY A 40 36.63 13.38 7.68
C GLY A 40 36.66 13.34 6.14
N LEU A 41 36.94 12.19 5.52
CA LEU A 41 36.75 12.00 4.08
C LEU A 41 35.32 11.63 3.69
N VAL A 42 34.49 11.11 4.61
CA VAL A 42 33.15 10.58 4.30
C VAL A 42 32.33 11.56 3.45
N HIS A 43 32.21 12.83 3.88
CA HIS A 43 31.46 13.87 3.16
C HIS A 43 32.00 14.23 1.75
N LYS A 44 33.08 13.60 1.27
CA LYS A 44 33.68 13.81 -0.06
C LYS A 44 33.64 12.58 -0.97
N ILE A 45 33.27 11.42 -0.41
CA ILE A 45 33.23 10.12 -1.10
C ILE A 45 31.97 9.34 -0.75
N TYR A 46 30.98 9.99 -0.13
CA TYR A 46 29.73 9.40 0.33
C TYR A 46 29.02 8.70 -0.83
N ASP A 47 28.74 9.44 -1.90
CA ASP A 47 28.02 8.95 -3.08
C ASP A 47 28.83 7.86 -3.82
N GLU A 48 30.16 8.04 -3.91
CA GLU A 48 31.08 7.05 -4.48
C GLU A 48 31.04 5.72 -3.70
N CYS A 49 30.99 5.79 -2.37
CA CYS A 49 30.97 4.64 -1.47
C CYS A 49 29.59 3.94 -1.46
N VAL A 50 28.50 4.70 -1.41
CA VAL A 50 27.12 4.19 -1.46
C VAL A 50 26.81 3.58 -2.82
N LEU A 51 27.24 4.21 -3.93
CA LEU A 51 27.11 3.63 -5.27
C LEU A 51 27.91 2.34 -5.44
N CYS A 52 29.14 2.30 -4.89
CA CYS A 52 29.97 1.09 -4.90
C CYS A 52 29.32 -0.05 -4.10
N LEU A 53 28.81 0.23 -2.90
CA LEU A 53 28.03 -0.74 -2.10
C LEU A 53 26.80 -1.24 -2.87
N ARG A 54 26.04 -0.32 -3.46
CA ARG A 54 24.82 -0.61 -4.21
C ARG A 54 25.12 -1.59 -5.35
N GLN A 55 26.03 -1.23 -6.24
CA GLN A 55 26.41 -2.05 -7.40
C GLN A 55 27.00 -3.41 -6.99
N TRP A 56 27.80 -3.46 -5.92
CA TRP A 56 28.35 -4.73 -5.43
C TRP A 56 27.26 -5.66 -4.89
N THR A 57 26.37 -5.13 -4.04
CA THR A 57 25.38 -5.96 -3.33
C THR A 57 24.21 -6.36 -4.23
N GLU A 58 23.85 -5.54 -5.23
CA GLU A 58 22.97 -5.92 -6.33
C GLU A 58 23.57 -7.07 -7.16
N LEU A 59 24.87 -6.99 -7.52
CA LEU A 59 25.55 -8.06 -8.25
C LEU A 59 25.64 -9.37 -7.45
N LEU A 60 25.95 -9.29 -6.16
CA LEU A 60 25.98 -10.46 -5.26
C LEU A 60 24.60 -11.11 -5.13
N HIS A 61 23.53 -10.31 -5.01
CA HIS A 61 22.16 -10.81 -4.93
C HIS A 61 21.75 -11.56 -6.21
N CYS A 62 22.06 -10.99 -7.39
CA CYS A 62 21.86 -11.66 -8.68
C CYS A 62 22.69 -12.96 -8.86
N MET A 63 23.71 -13.18 -8.04
CA MET A 63 24.49 -14.43 -7.97
C MET A 63 24.05 -15.38 -6.85
N GLY A 64 23.01 -15.04 -6.07
CA GLY A 64 22.59 -15.80 -4.88
C GLY A 64 23.61 -15.75 -3.72
N ARG A 65 24.48 -14.74 -3.69
CA ARG A 65 25.58 -14.58 -2.71
C ARG A 65 25.24 -13.60 -1.58
N ASP A 66 24.03 -13.77 -1.05
CA ASP A 66 23.48 -12.99 0.06
C ASP A 66 24.29 -13.15 1.37
N ASP A 67 25.06 -14.24 1.49
CA ASP A 67 26.04 -14.49 2.55
C ASP A 67 27.17 -13.45 2.56
N ILE A 68 27.71 -13.14 1.38
CA ILE A 68 28.73 -12.10 1.23
C ILE A 68 28.10 -10.72 1.42
N ALA A 69 26.92 -10.45 0.84
CA ALA A 69 26.27 -9.14 0.97
C ALA A 69 25.99 -8.79 2.46
N THR A 70 25.47 -9.76 3.23
CA THR A 70 25.28 -9.62 4.69
C THR A 70 26.59 -9.36 5.42
N THR A 71 27.67 -10.06 5.04
CA THR A 71 29.01 -9.86 5.61
C THR A 71 29.59 -8.48 5.26
N ALA A 72 29.35 -7.98 4.04
CA ALA A 72 29.77 -6.65 3.59
C ALA A 72 29.07 -5.53 4.38
N PHE A 73 27.75 -5.66 4.63
CA PHE A 73 27.03 -4.71 5.48
C PHE A 73 27.59 -4.66 6.91
N ILE A 74 27.92 -5.81 7.51
CA ILE A 74 28.52 -5.88 8.86
C ILE A 74 29.93 -5.24 8.87
N LYS A 75 30.78 -5.55 7.89
CA LYS A 75 32.11 -4.92 7.74
C LYS A 75 31.99 -3.40 7.65
N ALA A 76 31.02 -2.90 6.88
CA ALA A 76 30.82 -1.49 6.66
C ALA A 76 30.31 -0.77 7.92
N ALA A 77 29.29 -1.30 8.60
CA ALA A 77 28.78 -0.73 9.85
C ALA A 77 29.88 -0.54 10.90
N ALA A 78 30.72 -1.56 11.11
CA ALA A 78 31.86 -1.51 12.03
C ALA A 78 32.98 -0.50 11.65
N VAL A 79 32.91 0.10 10.46
CA VAL A 79 33.78 1.21 10.02
C VAL A 79 33.02 2.54 10.02
N CYS A 80 31.71 2.51 9.72
CA CYS A 80 30.90 3.69 9.40
C CYS A 80 29.93 4.12 10.51
N SER A 81 29.91 3.45 11.67
CA SER A 81 29.03 3.75 12.82
C SER A 81 29.14 5.17 13.38
N PHE A 82 30.18 5.94 13.00
CA PHE A 82 30.29 7.37 13.30
C PHE A 82 29.53 8.29 12.32
N SER A 83 28.87 7.73 11.30
CA SER A 83 28.22 8.47 10.20
C SER A 83 26.78 8.00 10.01
N GLU A 84 25.83 8.80 10.50
CA GLU A 84 24.39 8.56 10.41
C GLU A 84 23.94 8.20 8.99
N GLY A 85 24.36 8.96 7.97
CA GLY A 85 23.94 8.76 6.58
C GLY A 85 24.45 7.46 5.98
N LEU A 86 25.67 7.02 6.33
CA LEU A 86 26.18 5.73 5.87
C LEU A 86 25.46 4.57 6.58
N MET A 87 25.13 4.71 7.86
CA MET A 87 24.33 3.72 8.58
C MET A 87 22.90 3.62 8.02
N CYS A 88 22.27 4.74 7.68
CA CYS A 88 20.98 4.76 6.99
C CYS A 88 21.07 4.05 5.63
N ALA A 89 22.03 4.45 4.79
CA ALA A 89 22.22 3.85 3.46
C ALA A 89 22.47 2.33 3.55
N LEU A 90 23.24 1.85 4.54
CA LEU A 90 23.45 0.43 4.81
C LEU A 90 22.14 -0.29 5.14
N GLY A 91 21.29 0.30 6.00
CA GLY A 91 19.95 -0.18 6.31
C GLY A 91 19.04 -0.25 5.08
N GLU A 92 18.99 0.82 4.28
CA GLU A 92 18.20 0.88 3.04
C GLU A 92 18.66 -0.13 1.99
N GLN A 93 19.97 -0.31 1.79
CA GLN A 93 20.47 -1.32 0.84
C GLN A 93 20.11 -2.73 1.30
N ALA A 94 20.25 -3.03 2.60
CA ALA A 94 19.84 -4.32 3.16
C ALA A 94 18.33 -4.56 3.01
N LEU A 95 17.50 -3.53 3.22
CA LEU A 95 16.05 -3.60 3.02
C LEU A 95 15.69 -3.86 1.54
N ARG A 96 16.29 -3.14 0.58
CA ARG A 96 16.00 -3.34 -0.85
C ARG A 96 16.33 -4.76 -1.32
N LEU A 97 17.35 -5.39 -0.77
CA LEU A 97 17.70 -6.80 -1.05
C LEU A 97 16.88 -7.81 -0.23
N LYS A 98 15.76 -7.37 0.36
CA LYS A 98 14.86 -8.15 1.23
C LYS A 98 15.57 -8.82 2.41
N LYS A 99 16.66 -8.23 2.93
CA LYS A 99 17.43 -8.72 4.09
C LYS A 99 16.99 -8.02 5.36
N VAL A 100 15.68 -8.09 5.64
CA VAL A 100 14.99 -7.39 6.72
C VAL A 100 15.69 -7.53 8.10
N PRO A 101 16.13 -8.72 8.57
CA PRO A 101 16.80 -8.83 9.88
C PRO A 101 18.15 -8.09 9.92
N THR A 102 18.87 -8.05 8.80
CA THR A 102 20.10 -7.28 8.67
C THR A 102 19.81 -5.78 8.67
N ALA A 103 18.76 -5.34 7.96
CA ALA A 103 18.31 -3.95 7.96
C ALA A 103 17.88 -3.48 9.37
N VAL A 104 17.09 -4.29 10.09
CA VAL A 104 16.65 -4.05 11.47
C VAL A 104 17.84 -3.87 12.40
N ARG A 105 18.84 -4.78 12.35
CA ARG A 105 20.04 -4.64 13.19
C ARG A 105 20.82 -3.35 12.90
N LEU A 106 21.04 -3.03 11.62
CA LEU A 106 21.82 -1.85 11.19
C LEU A 106 21.14 -0.54 11.59
N THR A 107 19.83 -0.45 11.37
CA THR A 107 19.06 0.76 11.71
C THR A 107 18.84 0.93 13.20
N LYS A 108 18.72 -0.16 13.97
CA LYS A 108 18.68 -0.12 15.44
C LYS A 108 20.02 0.29 16.06
N GLU A 109 21.14 -0.12 15.47
CA GLU A 109 22.48 0.38 15.84
C GLU A 109 22.63 1.87 15.51
N ALA A 110 22.06 2.32 14.39
CA ALA A 110 22.03 3.73 14.01
C ALA A 110 21.17 4.57 14.97
N GLU A 111 19.95 4.12 15.31
CA GLU A 111 19.01 4.77 16.21
C GLU A 111 19.61 4.98 17.60
N GLN A 112 20.24 3.94 18.17
CA GLN A 112 20.97 4.02 19.43
C GLN A 112 22.17 4.97 19.40
N SER A 113 22.75 5.22 18.21
CA SER A 113 23.91 6.10 18.03
C SER A 113 23.52 7.55 17.72
N PHE A 114 22.35 7.77 17.11
CA PHE A 114 21.88 9.05 16.57
C PHE A 114 20.37 9.27 16.82
N PRO A 115 19.86 9.17 18.06
CA PRO A 115 18.42 9.13 18.33
C PRO A 115 17.66 10.42 17.98
N GLU A 116 18.37 11.54 17.81
CA GLU A 116 17.81 12.85 17.39
C GLU A 116 17.81 13.06 15.86
N SER A 117 18.36 12.13 15.09
CA SER A 117 18.52 12.27 13.63
C SER A 117 17.25 11.83 12.89
N ILE A 118 16.59 12.77 12.22
CA ILE A 118 15.36 12.51 11.43
C ILE A 118 15.65 11.46 10.35
N CYS A 119 16.79 11.55 9.68
CA CYS A 119 17.24 10.59 8.67
C CYS A 119 17.27 9.14 9.21
N VAL A 120 17.71 8.97 10.46
CA VAL A 120 17.78 7.67 11.13
C VAL A 120 16.40 7.21 11.61
N GLN A 121 15.60 8.11 12.17
CA GLN A 121 14.22 7.84 12.59
C GLN A 121 13.35 7.38 11.40
N GLU A 122 13.38 8.10 10.27
CA GLU A 122 12.69 7.73 9.02
C GLU A 122 13.17 6.39 8.45
N THR A 123 14.48 6.12 8.51
CA THR A 123 15.01 4.83 8.05
C THR A 123 14.60 3.68 8.99
N TRP A 124 14.51 3.93 10.31
CA TRP A 124 13.97 2.97 11.28
C TRP A 124 12.46 2.75 11.10
N GLU A 125 11.67 3.79 10.82
CA GLU A 125 10.22 3.68 10.52
C GLU A 125 9.99 2.79 9.29
N ARG A 126 10.73 3.04 8.20
CA ARG A 126 10.65 2.28 6.94
C ARG A 126 11.12 0.84 7.08
N VAL A 127 12.16 0.58 7.87
CA VAL A 127 12.62 -0.78 8.16
C VAL A 127 11.68 -1.52 9.12
N SER A 128 11.11 -0.83 10.11
CA SER A 128 10.14 -1.41 11.05
C SER A 128 8.85 -1.81 10.34
N TYR A 129 8.33 -0.96 9.46
CA TYR A 129 7.17 -1.25 8.62
C TYR A 129 7.34 -2.54 7.79
N ALA A 130 8.56 -2.76 7.26
CA ALA A 130 8.89 -3.96 6.49
C ALA A 130 9.34 -5.16 7.33
N ALA A 131 9.31 -5.05 8.66
CA ALA A 131 9.71 -6.09 9.61
C ALA A 131 8.55 -6.57 10.50
N VAL A 132 7.60 -5.68 10.79
CA VAL A 132 6.34 -5.92 11.49
C VAL A 132 5.27 -5.12 10.77
N GLU A 133 4.42 -5.80 10.00
CA GLU A 133 3.40 -5.13 9.19
C GLU A 133 2.27 -4.55 10.07
N ARG A 134 1.72 -3.40 9.66
CA ARG A 134 0.82 -2.59 10.52
C ARG A 134 -0.46 -3.30 10.94
N TRP A 135 -0.94 -4.25 10.13
CA TRP A 135 -2.15 -5.01 10.46
C TRP A 135 -2.00 -5.82 11.75
N HIS A 136 -0.79 -6.24 12.16
CA HIS A 136 -0.58 -6.86 13.47
C HIS A 136 -1.11 -5.99 14.62
N TYR A 137 -0.96 -4.67 14.58
CA TYR A 137 -1.52 -3.78 15.61
C TYR A 137 -3.05 -3.71 15.53
N LYS A 138 -3.63 -3.65 14.33
CA LYS A 138 -5.09 -3.68 14.10
C LYS A 138 -5.70 -4.99 14.64
N MET A 139 -5.04 -6.13 14.42
CA MET A 139 -5.46 -7.45 14.91
C MET A 139 -5.28 -7.65 16.42
N LEU A 140 -4.16 -7.19 16.99
CA LEU A 140 -3.89 -7.31 18.43
C LEU A 140 -4.78 -6.37 19.27
N ASN A 141 -5.26 -5.27 18.69
CA ASN A 141 -6.30 -4.43 19.28
C ASN A 141 -7.75 -4.92 18.98
N ASP A 142 -7.97 -5.92 18.12
CA ASP A 142 -9.29 -6.52 17.88
C ASP A 142 -9.66 -7.49 19.01
N VAL A 143 -10.26 -6.93 20.07
CA VAL A 143 -10.69 -7.65 21.26
C VAL A 143 -11.72 -8.74 20.94
N GLN A 144 -12.58 -8.54 19.93
CA GLN A 144 -13.62 -9.50 19.56
C GLN A 144 -13.03 -10.72 18.86
N ARG A 145 -12.15 -10.52 17.87
CA ARG A 145 -11.35 -11.58 17.24
C ARG A 145 -10.55 -12.35 18.28
N ASN A 146 -9.84 -11.64 19.17
CA ASN A 146 -9.01 -12.25 20.21
C ASN A 146 -9.84 -13.10 21.20
N GLN A 147 -11.00 -12.61 21.65
CA GLN A 147 -11.91 -13.36 22.52
C GLN A 147 -12.49 -14.60 21.83
N CYS A 148 -12.93 -14.48 20.58
CA CYS A 148 -13.45 -15.62 19.82
C CYS A 148 -12.38 -16.70 19.61
N TYR A 149 -11.15 -16.33 19.25
CA TYR A 149 -10.03 -17.28 19.12
C TYR A 149 -9.66 -17.93 20.46
N HIS A 150 -9.59 -17.17 21.54
CA HIS A 150 -9.40 -17.70 22.89
C HIS A 150 -10.45 -18.77 23.22
N ASP A 151 -11.72 -18.43 23.15
CA ASP A 151 -12.79 -19.35 23.58
C ASP A 151 -12.89 -20.58 22.67
N ALA A 152 -12.65 -20.44 21.36
CA ALA A 152 -12.61 -21.56 20.44
C ALA A 152 -11.45 -22.54 20.72
N ILE A 153 -10.25 -22.02 21.01
CA ILE A 153 -9.07 -22.84 21.35
C ILE A 153 -9.27 -23.55 22.69
N ILE A 154 -9.65 -22.81 23.75
CA ILE A 154 -9.90 -23.36 25.09
C ILE A 154 -11.00 -24.45 25.02
N HIS A 155 -12.11 -24.18 24.32
CA HIS A 155 -13.18 -25.17 24.13
C HIS A 155 -12.67 -26.42 23.42
N THR A 156 -11.99 -26.26 22.28
CA THR A 156 -11.53 -27.38 21.44
C THR A 156 -10.53 -28.27 22.20
N ILE A 157 -9.63 -27.67 22.99
CA ILE A 157 -8.66 -28.41 23.80
C ILE A 157 -9.38 -29.25 24.86
N HIS A 158 -10.30 -28.66 25.62
CA HIS A 158 -11.06 -29.38 26.65
C HIS A 158 -11.96 -30.48 26.05
N THR A 159 -12.78 -30.15 25.05
CA THR A 159 -13.81 -31.04 24.48
C THR A 159 -13.23 -32.24 23.72
N HIS A 160 -12.03 -32.11 23.13
CA HIS A 160 -11.38 -33.19 22.38
C HIS A 160 -10.12 -33.75 23.05
N HIS A 161 -9.78 -33.25 24.23
CA HIS A 161 -8.60 -33.63 25.01
C HIS A 161 -7.32 -33.50 24.17
N ILE A 162 -7.16 -32.36 23.49
CA ILE A 162 -5.97 -32.04 22.69
C ILE A 162 -4.75 -31.97 23.62
N THR A 163 -3.62 -32.51 23.20
CA THR A 163 -2.36 -32.51 23.96
C THR A 163 -1.20 -31.86 23.23
N SER A 164 -1.15 -31.94 21.90
CA SER A 164 -0.17 -31.26 21.06
C SER A 164 -0.83 -30.30 20.06
N VAL A 165 -0.30 -29.07 20.00
CA VAL A 165 -0.79 -27.98 19.14
C VAL A 165 0.35 -27.46 18.25
N LEU A 166 0.04 -27.14 16.99
CA LEU A 166 0.92 -26.38 16.10
C LEU A 166 0.23 -25.08 15.69
N ASP A 167 0.86 -23.95 16.00
CA ASP A 167 0.46 -22.59 15.64
C ASP A 167 1.23 -22.16 14.39
N ILE A 168 0.53 -22.01 13.26
CA ILE A 168 1.12 -21.71 11.94
C ILE A 168 0.84 -20.26 11.56
N GLY A 169 1.91 -19.50 11.29
CA GLY A 169 1.83 -18.04 11.16
C GLY A 169 1.66 -17.42 12.55
N CYS A 170 2.46 -17.85 13.52
CA CYS A 170 2.20 -17.56 14.93
C CYS A 170 2.32 -16.07 15.29
N GLY A 171 2.99 -15.25 14.48
CA GLY A 171 3.12 -13.80 14.69
C GLY A 171 3.76 -13.48 16.04
N THR A 172 2.97 -12.99 17.00
CA THR A 172 3.43 -12.72 18.38
C THR A 172 3.32 -13.90 19.35
N GLY A 173 2.73 -15.04 18.92
CA GLY A 173 2.45 -16.20 19.76
C GLY A 173 1.16 -16.10 20.59
N LEU A 174 0.27 -15.14 20.32
CA LEU A 174 -0.97 -14.95 21.08
C LEU A 174 -1.89 -16.21 21.06
N LEU A 175 -2.02 -16.86 19.91
CA LEU A 175 -2.84 -18.08 19.78
C LEU A 175 -2.20 -19.27 20.51
N SER A 176 -0.87 -19.38 20.47
CA SER A 176 -0.10 -20.29 21.31
C SER A 176 -0.30 -20.05 22.81
N LEU A 177 -0.31 -18.79 23.29
CA LEU A 177 -0.61 -18.48 24.69
C LEU A 177 -2.03 -18.90 25.10
N PHE A 178 -3.01 -18.81 24.19
CA PHE A 178 -4.35 -19.39 24.41
C PHE A 178 -4.31 -20.92 24.52
N ALA A 179 -3.51 -21.59 23.69
CA ALA A 179 -3.33 -23.04 23.75
C ALA A 179 -2.65 -23.52 25.06
N GLU A 180 -1.63 -22.80 25.54
CA GLU A 180 -1.01 -23.06 26.85
C GLU A 180 -2.02 -22.92 27.99
N LYS A 181 -2.79 -21.83 28.00
CA LYS A 181 -3.83 -21.54 28.99
C LYS A 181 -4.98 -22.57 28.96
N GLY A 182 -5.22 -23.21 27.80
CA GLY A 182 -6.15 -24.32 27.63
C GLY A 182 -5.63 -25.69 28.11
N GLY A 183 -4.38 -25.77 28.56
CA GLY A 183 -3.80 -27.01 29.07
C GLY A 183 -3.19 -27.92 28.00
N ALA A 184 -2.82 -27.39 26.83
CA ALA A 184 -1.94 -28.11 25.91
C ALA A 184 -0.62 -28.49 26.61
N LYS A 185 -0.09 -29.68 26.28
CA LYS A 185 1.17 -30.20 26.85
C LYS A 185 2.37 -29.95 25.96
N GLN A 186 2.12 -29.79 24.67
CA GLN A 186 3.10 -29.37 23.68
C GLN A 186 2.49 -28.27 22.81
N VAL A 187 3.19 -27.15 22.67
CA VAL A 187 2.84 -26.09 21.73
C VAL A 187 4.06 -25.81 20.85
N ALA A 188 3.90 -26.08 19.56
CA ALA A 188 4.85 -25.74 18.51
C ALA A 188 4.38 -24.48 17.77
N MET A 189 5.31 -23.64 17.36
CA MET A 189 5.08 -22.36 16.69
C MET A 189 5.96 -22.26 15.46
N CYS A 190 5.42 -21.84 14.32
CA CYS A 190 6.24 -21.47 13.16
C CYS A 190 5.76 -20.21 12.45
N ASP A 191 6.73 -19.47 11.92
CA ASP A 191 6.53 -18.24 11.15
C ASP A 191 7.68 -18.09 10.13
N ALA A 192 7.39 -17.47 8.99
CA ALA A 192 8.39 -17.19 7.96
C ALA A 192 9.23 -15.94 8.29
N SER A 193 8.68 -15.00 9.06
CA SER A 193 9.39 -13.80 9.49
C SER A 193 10.25 -14.12 10.72
N THR A 194 11.57 -14.19 10.48
CA THR A 194 12.58 -14.26 11.55
C THR A 194 12.45 -13.13 12.57
N VAL A 195 11.97 -11.94 12.18
CA VAL A 195 11.73 -10.85 13.13
C VAL A 195 10.48 -11.10 13.99
N MET A 196 9.40 -11.64 13.41
CA MET A 196 8.24 -12.06 14.21
C MET A 196 8.59 -13.22 15.14
N ILE A 197 9.50 -14.11 14.77
CA ILE A 197 10.02 -15.14 15.68
C ILE A 197 10.83 -14.56 16.84
N ASP A 198 11.65 -13.54 16.62
CA ASP A 198 12.34 -12.83 17.72
C ASP A 198 11.33 -12.15 18.66
N VAL A 199 10.26 -11.53 18.12
CA VAL A 199 9.15 -10.93 18.89
C VAL A 199 8.37 -12.01 19.66
N CYS A 200 7.96 -13.10 19.01
CA CYS A 200 7.27 -14.24 19.59
C CYS A 200 8.08 -14.86 20.73
N SER A 201 9.35 -15.16 20.51
CA SER A 201 10.27 -15.69 21.53
C SER A 201 10.30 -14.79 22.78
N ALA A 202 10.41 -13.47 22.59
CA ALA A 202 10.39 -12.51 23.70
C ALA A 202 9.02 -12.45 24.43
N VAL A 203 7.90 -12.50 23.71
CA VAL A 203 6.54 -12.55 24.27
C VAL A 203 6.30 -13.84 25.06
N MET A 204 6.68 -15.00 24.51
CA MET A 204 6.52 -16.29 25.18
C MET A 204 7.34 -16.36 26.47
N ASP A 205 8.52 -15.73 26.50
CA ASP A 205 9.34 -15.64 27.71
C ASP A 205 8.82 -14.63 28.73
N ALA A 206 8.33 -13.47 28.30
CA ALA A 206 7.69 -12.49 29.18
C ALA A 206 6.44 -13.05 29.88
N ASN A 207 5.69 -13.92 29.20
CA ASN A 207 4.46 -14.53 29.74
C ASN A 207 4.69 -15.91 30.40
N ARG A 208 5.93 -16.42 30.47
CA ARG A 208 6.27 -17.78 30.96
C ARG A 208 5.77 -18.10 32.39
N GLN A 209 5.52 -17.08 33.23
CA GLN A 209 4.95 -17.27 34.58
C GLN A 209 3.45 -17.63 34.58
N GLN A 210 2.76 -17.46 33.45
CA GLN A 210 1.34 -17.84 33.27
C GLN A 210 1.18 -19.29 32.78
N SER A 211 2.30 -19.97 32.45
CA SER A 211 2.34 -21.24 31.73
C SER A 211 2.44 -22.46 32.66
N LEU A 212 2.02 -23.63 32.17
CA LEU A 212 2.10 -24.89 32.92
C LEU A 212 3.55 -25.41 33.04
N SER A 213 3.91 -25.91 34.23
CA SER A 213 5.28 -26.31 34.58
C SER A 213 5.86 -27.52 33.84
N GLU A 214 5.03 -28.26 33.09
CA GLU A 214 5.43 -29.44 32.31
C GLU A 214 5.25 -29.25 30.78
N LEU A 215 4.97 -28.02 30.34
CA LEU A 215 4.76 -27.67 28.94
C LEU A 215 6.05 -27.79 28.11
N GLN A 216 5.98 -28.47 26.96
CA GLN A 216 7.00 -28.41 25.91
C GLN A 216 6.68 -27.29 24.90
N ARG A 217 7.60 -26.34 24.72
CA ARG A 217 7.58 -25.33 23.66
C ARG A 217 8.58 -25.64 22.55
N CYS A 218 8.22 -25.38 21.30
CA CYS A 218 9.16 -25.36 20.16
C CYS A 218 8.82 -24.19 19.23
N ILE A 219 9.82 -23.38 18.85
CA ILE A 219 9.64 -22.21 17.98
C ILE A 219 10.56 -22.39 16.75
N PHE A 220 10.01 -22.23 15.55
CA PHE A 220 10.71 -22.46 14.28
C PHE A 220 10.63 -21.24 13.36
N ALA A 221 11.78 -20.71 12.93
CA ALA A 221 11.88 -19.64 11.94
C ALA A 221 11.86 -20.18 10.50
N GLU A 222 10.81 -20.95 10.20
CA GLU A 222 10.60 -21.62 8.92
C GLU A 222 9.12 -21.62 8.54
N GLN A 223 8.85 -21.59 7.23
CA GLN A 223 7.51 -21.88 6.72
C GLN A 223 7.08 -23.30 7.13
N SER A 224 5.80 -23.48 7.44
CA SER A 224 5.18 -24.79 7.75
C SER A 224 5.52 -25.88 6.73
N GLY A 225 5.57 -25.51 5.44
CA GLY A 225 5.97 -26.38 4.33
C GLY A 225 7.38 -26.99 4.44
N SER A 226 8.27 -26.44 5.26
CA SER A 226 9.60 -27.00 5.54
C SER A 226 9.61 -27.99 6.71
N LEU A 227 8.68 -27.89 7.67
CA LEU A 227 8.68 -28.71 8.88
C LEU A 227 8.56 -30.22 8.59
N ARG A 228 9.33 -31.04 9.32
CA ARG A 228 9.39 -32.50 9.15
C ARG A 228 9.29 -33.22 10.50
N ILE A 229 8.78 -34.45 10.45
CA ILE A 229 8.81 -35.43 11.56
C ILE A 229 9.86 -36.49 11.19
N PRO A 230 10.79 -36.86 12.09
CA PRO A 230 10.90 -36.45 13.49
C PRO A 230 11.70 -35.15 13.72
N ASP A 231 12.29 -34.55 12.66
CA ASP A 231 13.36 -33.54 12.79
C ASP A 231 12.95 -32.27 13.54
N HIS A 232 11.68 -31.86 13.43
CA HIS A 232 11.11 -30.67 14.07
C HIS A 232 10.06 -31.05 15.13
N LEU A 233 9.13 -31.93 14.76
CA LEU A 233 8.06 -32.41 15.62
C LEU A 233 8.24 -33.91 15.90
N PRO A 234 8.08 -34.39 17.15
CA PRO A 234 8.33 -35.79 17.50
C PRO A 234 7.27 -36.75 16.94
N GLU A 235 6.03 -36.28 16.79
CA GLU A 235 4.93 -36.96 16.13
C GLU A 235 4.01 -35.93 15.44
N LYS A 236 2.99 -36.40 14.72
CA LYS A 236 1.91 -35.54 14.20
C LYS A 236 1.15 -34.91 15.39
N VAL A 237 0.66 -33.68 15.26
CA VAL A 237 -0.07 -32.97 16.33
C VAL A 237 -1.56 -33.33 16.39
N ASP A 238 -2.21 -33.05 17.52
CA ASP A 238 -3.66 -33.19 17.70
C ASP A 238 -4.45 -32.01 17.09
N LEU A 239 -3.89 -30.80 17.10
CA LEU A 239 -4.54 -29.57 16.64
C LEU A 239 -3.56 -28.68 15.86
N VAL A 240 -4.01 -28.13 14.73
CA VAL A 240 -3.43 -26.95 14.09
C VAL A 240 -4.30 -25.74 14.39
N VAL A 241 -3.66 -24.63 14.75
CA VAL A 241 -4.28 -23.29 14.82
C VAL A 241 -3.55 -22.39 13.83
N THR A 242 -4.27 -21.50 13.17
CA THR A 242 -3.69 -20.52 12.25
C THR A 242 -4.59 -19.30 12.07
N GLU A 243 -4.03 -18.20 11.59
CA GLU A 243 -4.79 -17.06 11.08
C GLU A 243 -4.10 -16.44 9.85
N ILE A 244 -3.74 -17.28 8.88
CA ILE A 244 -3.15 -16.89 7.59
C ILE A 244 -4.23 -16.66 6.52
N PHE A 245 -5.15 -15.75 6.77
CA PHE A 245 -6.30 -15.46 5.89
C PHE A 245 -6.31 -13.98 5.55
N ASP A 246 -6.42 -13.64 4.27
CA ASP A 246 -6.50 -12.23 3.85
C ASP A 246 -7.96 -11.77 3.65
N ALA A 247 -8.16 -10.54 3.15
CA ALA A 247 -9.49 -9.99 2.86
C ALA A 247 -10.35 -10.83 1.89
N ALA A 248 -9.74 -11.68 1.05
CA ALA A 248 -10.43 -12.63 0.17
C ALA A 248 -10.28 -14.10 0.64
N LEU A 249 -10.01 -14.30 1.95
CA LEU A 249 -9.77 -15.55 2.67
C LEU A 249 -8.49 -16.31 2.27
N PHE A 250 -8.16 -16.42 0.98
CA PHE A 250 -7.15 -17.38 0.51
C PHE A 250 -5.74 -16.82 0.32
N GLY A 251 -5.58 -15.49 0.15
CA GLY A 251 -4.41 -14.84 -0.48
C GLY A 251 -3.06 -15.06 0.21
N GLU A 252 -3.04 -15.41 1.49
CA GLU A 252 -1.84 -15.85 2.23
C GLU A 252 -1.53 -17.36 2.05
N HIS A 253 -2.05 -17.95 0.97
CA HIS A 253 -1.90 -19.36 0.59
C HIS A 253 -2.36 -20.37 1.67
N CYS A 254 -3.45 -20.04 2.38
CA CYS A 254 -3.97 -20.87 3.47
C CYS A 254 -4.27 -22.33 3.03
N LEU A 255 -4.72 -22.51 1.78
CA LEU A 255 -5.09 -23.81 1.20
C LEU A 255 -3.90 -24.76 1.06
N SER A 256 -2.75 -24.28 0.56
CA SER A 256 -1.55 -25.12 0.38
C SER A 256 -0.90 -25.42 1.73
N THR A 257 -0.86 -24.45 2.63
CA THR A 257 -0.39 -24.61 4.02
C THR A 257 -1.19 -25.67 4.77
N LEU A 258 -2.53 -25.60 4.76
CA LEU A 258 -3.37 -26.58 5.44
C LEU A 258 -3.34 -27.96 4.75
N THR A 259 -3.16 -28.02 3.43
CA THR A 259 -2.96 -29.28 2.70
C THR A 259 -1.65 -29.97 3.10
N HIS A 260 -0.56 -29.21 3.24
CA HIS A 260 0.72 -29.71 3.78
C HIS A 260 0.55 -30.17 5.24
N ALA A 261 -0.10 -29.36 6.07
CA ALA A 261 -0.33 -29.68 7.47
C ALA A 261 -1.11 -30.99 7.64
N TRP A 262 -2.23 -31.18 6.92
CA TRP A 262 -2.98 -32.45 6.91
C TRP A 262 -2.13 -33.64 6.45
N SER A 263 -1.35 -33.45 5.37
CA SER A 263 -0.51 -34.51 4.82
C SER A 263 0.59 -34.94 5.80
N HIS A 264 1.32 -33.99 6.39
CA HIS A 264 2.60 -34.25 7.05
C HIS A 264 2.61 -34.00 8.56
N LEU A 265 1.81 -33.05 9.08
CA LEU A 265 1.97 -32.53 10.44
C LEU A 265 0.80 -32.86 11.39
N LEU A 266 -0.42 -33.06 10.88
CA LEU A 266 -1.65 -33.26 11.68
C LEU A 266 -2.13 -34.71 11.62
N LYS A 267 -2.66 -35.24 12.74
CA LYS A 267 -3.13 -36.64 12.86
C LYS A 267 -4.31 -36.93 11.92
N ASP A 268 -4.06 -37.67 10.85
CA ASP A 268 -5.07 -38.05 9.84
C ASP A 268 -6.00 -39.20 10.28
N SER A 269 -5.51 -40.10 11.13
CA SER A 269 -6.16 -41.36 11.49
C SER A 269 -5.75 -41.85 12.89
N GLY A 270 -6.59 -42.70 13.50
CA GLY A 270 -6.40 -43.22 14.86
C GLY A 270 -7.63 -43.03 15.75
N GLU A 271 -7.47 -43.23 17.07
CA GLU A 271 -8.55 -43.02 18.06
C GLU A 271 -8.95 -41.54 18.22
N LYS A 272 -8.03 -40.62 17.92
CA LYS A 272 -8.28 -39.19 17.77
C LYS A 272 -7.84 -38.75 16.38
N ARG A 273 -8.79 -38.28 15.58
CA ARG A 273 -8.48 -37.49 14.37
C ARG A 273 -8.11 -36.07 14.80
N GLY A 274 -7.06 -35.53 14.20
CA GLY A 274 -6.63 -34.15 14.42
C GLY A 274 -7.64 -33.12 13.91
N ARG A 275 -7.41 -31.85 14.26
CA ARG A 275 -8.32 -30.73 13.93
C ARG A 275 -7.58 -29.49 13.44
N VAL A 276 -8.32 -28.59 12.79
CA VAL A 276 -7.89 -27.23 12.43
C VAL A 276 -8.84 -26.20 13.07
N ILE A 277 -8.29 -25.10 13.58
CA ILE A 277 -9.00 -23.84 13.89
C ILE A 277 -8.40 -22.73 13.00
N PRO A 278 -9.20 -21.97 12.23
CA PRO A 278 -10.65 -22.08 12.02
C PRO A 278 -11.10 -23.46 11.52
N GLY A 279 -12.32 -23.85 11.88
CA GLY A 279 -12.90 -25.12 11.51
C GLY A 279 -13.35 -25.17 10.05
N ALA A 280 -14.00 -24.09 9.60
CA ALA A 280 -14.53 -23.87 8.26
C ALA A 280 -14.62 -22.36 7.97
N ALA A 281 -14.95 -22.00 6.72
CA ALA A 281 -15.28 -20.61 6.35
C ALA A 281 -16.30 -20.54 5.20
N GLN A 282 -16.99 -19.41 5.10
CA GLN A 282 -17.96 -19.09 4.05
C GLN A 282 -17.69 -17.69 3.49
N LEU A 283 -17.30 -17.62 2.22
CA LEU A 283 -17.18 -16.38 1.45
C LEU A 283 -18.56 -15.92 0.95
N TYR A 284 -18.75 -14.60 0.90
CA TYR A 284 -19.93 -13.92 0.36
C TYR A 284 -19.51 -12.89 -0.67
N VAL A 285 -20.41 -12.54 -1.60
CA VAL A 285 -20.18 -11.51 -2.61
C VAL A 285 -21.43 -10.66 -2.86
N CYS A 286 -21.23 -9.38 -3.16
CA CYS A 286 -22.29 -8.47 -3.59
C CYS A 286 -21.79 -7.47 -4.63
N ALA A 287 -22.60 -7.16 -5.64
CA ALA A 287 -22.34 -6.05 -6.55
C ALA A 287 -22.57 -4.71 -5.84
N VAL A 288 -21.62 -3.77 -5.95
CA VAL A 288 -21.70 -2.43 -5.34
C VAL A 288 -21.57 -1.31 -6.37
N GLN A 289 -22.36 -0.25 -6.19
CA GLN A 289 -22.01 1.08 -6.68
C GLN A 289 -21.28 1.82 -5.57
N CYS A 290 -20.10 2.38 -5.85
CA CYS A 290 -19.31 3.18 -4.91
C CYS A 290 -18.43 4.17 -5.70
N PRO A 291 -18.76 5.48 -5.73
CA PRO A 291 -17.94 6.49 -6.40
C PRO A 291 -16.52 6.60 -5.84
N GLU A 292 -16.33 6.29 -4.55
CA GLU A 292 -15.02 6.30 -3.88
C GLU A 292 -14.12 5.17 -4.39
N ILE A 293 -14.67 3.97 -4.63
CA ILE A 293 -13.93 2.89 -5.29
C ILE A 293 -13.69 3.26 -6.77
N ARG A 294 -14.69 3.83 -7.46
CA ARG A 294 -14.55 4.22 -8.88
C ARG A 294 -13.45 5.24 -9.12
N LYS A 295 -13.35 6.31 -8.31
CA LYS A 295 -12.37 7.39 -8.52
C LYS A 295 -10.92 6.93 -8.36
N GLU A 296 -10.71 5.80 -7.69
CA GLU A 296 -9.39 5.20 -7.47
C GLU A 296 -9.09 4.05 -8.45
N ASN A 297 -10.12 3.42 -9.04
CA ASN A 297 -9.96 2.24 -9.89
C ASN A 297 -10.22 2.46 -11.40
N CYS A 298 -10.85 3.55 -11.83
CA CYS A 298 -10.96 3.91 -13.25
C CYS A 298 -11.02 5.42 -13.53
N VAL A 299 -10.23 5.90 -14.48
CA VAL A 299 -10.23 7.31 -14.92
C VAL A 299 -11.51 7.63 -15.70
N GLN A 300 -12.26 8.63 -15.23
CA GLN A 300 -13.46 9.12 -15.89
C GLN A 300 -13.08 10.20 -16.92
N PRO A 301 -13.40 10.05 -18.23
CA PRO A 301 -13.00 11.03 -19.24
C PRO A 301 -13.58 12.44 -19.06
N SER A 302 -14.62 12.61 -18.23
CA SER A 302 -15.14 13.92 -17.80
C SER A 302 -14.18 14.69 -16.90
N ASN A 303 -13.31 13.99 -16.16
CA ASN A 303 -12.48 14.57 -15.10
C ASN A 303 -11.13 15.07 -15.63
N VAL A 304 -10.82 14.79 -16.89
CA VAL A 304 -9.62 15.21 -17.62
C VAL A 304 -10.03 16.23 -18.72
N PRO A 305 -10.45 17.46 -18.34
CA PRO A 305 -10.95 18.44 -19.29
C PRO A 305 -9.93 18.81 -20.37
N LEU A 306 -10.45 19.21 -21.55
CA LEU A 306 -9.69 19.59 -22.75
C LEU A 306 -8.86 18.48 -23.43
N VAL A 307 -8.61 17.33 -22.78
CA VAL A 307 -7.84 16.22 -23.35
C VAL A 307 -8.76 15.16 -23.96
N ASP A 308 -8.57 14.85 -25.24
CA ASP A 308 -9.31 13.80 -25.94
C ASP A 308 -8.80 12.40 -25.57
N MET A 309 -9.56 11.67 -24.75
CA MET A 309 -9.30 10.26 -24.41
C MET A 309 -10.23 9.27 -25.16
N ARG A 310 -10.83 9.65 -26.31
CA ARG A 310 -11.70 8.76 -27.08
C ARG A 310 -10.93 7.59 -27.68
N GLY A 311 -11.17 6.38 -27.17
CA GLY A 311 -10.43 5.18 -27.54
C GLY A 311 -9.28 4.85 -26.58
N VAL A 312 -9.29 5.47 -25.40
CA VAL A 312 -8.41 5.16 -24.27
C VAL A 312 -9.30 4.81 -23.08
N SER A 313 -9.02 3.69 -22.44
CA SER A 313 -9.56 3.28 -21.14
C SER A 313 -8.40 3.14 -20.17
N VAL A 314 -8.55 3.64 -18.94
CA VAL A 314 -7.51 3.55 -17.91
C VAL A 314 -8.13 2.99 -16.64
N VAL A 315 -7.57 1.88 -16.17
CA VAL A 315 -8.04 1.12 -15.00
C VAL A 315 -6.87 0.81 -14.09
N CYS A 316 -7.14 0.44 -12.85
CA CYS A 316 -6.07 0.10 -11.91
C CYS A 316 -5.26 -1.12 -12.39
N GLN A 317 -3.99 -1.20 -11.99
CA GLN A 317 -3.20 -2.42 -12.12
C GLN A 317 -3.59 -3.44 -11.04
N THR A 318 -3.67 -2.99 -9.78
CA THR A 318 -4.21 -3.80 -8.66
C THR A 318 -5.72 -3.95 -8.83
N GLY A 319 -6.26 -5.14 -8.58
CA GLY A 319 -7.64 -5.47 -8.94
C GLY A 319 -7.87 -5.83 -10.42
N ALA A 320 -6.81 -5.88 -11.24
CA ALA A 320 -6.90 -6.27 -12.65
C ALA A 320 -5.76 -7.20 -13.14
N ALA A 321 -4.73 -7.41 -12.32
CA ALA A 321 -3.63 -8.33 -12.61
C ALA A 321 -3.90 -9.73 -12.03
N GLU A 322 -3.32 -10.78 -12.66
CA GLU A 322 -3.44 -12.15 -12.15
C GLU A 322 -2.72 -12.33 -10.79
N GLU A 323 -1.63 -11.59 -10.54
CA GLU A 323 -0.91 -11.63 -9.26
C GLU A 323 -1.61 -10.84 -8.14
N GLU A 324 -2.43 -9.84 -8.48
CA GLU A 324 -3.12 -8.95 -7.52
C GLU A 324 -4.58 -8.71 -7.97
N PRO A 325 -5.46 -9.73 -7.87
CA PRO A 325 -6.79 -9.72 -8.50
C PRO A 325 -7.86 -8.91 -7.75
N TYR A 326 -7.54 -8.33 -6.59
CA TYR A 326 -8.41 -7.43 -5.82
C TYR A 326 -7.60 -6.35 -5.09
N THR A 327 -8.29 -5.35 -4.57
CA THR A 327 -7.78 -4.41 -3.55
C THR A 327 -8.58 -4.58 -2.26
N THR A 328 -8.28 -3.86 -1.19
CA THR A 328 -9.07 -3.87 0.05
C THR A 328 -9.72 -2.51 0.32
N GLU A 329 -10.86 -2.52 1.01
CA GLU A 329 -11.51 -1.32 1.55
C GLU A 329 -12.17 -1.65 2.90
N ASP A 330 -12.17 -0.69 3.82
CA ASP A 330 -12.99 -0.73 5.03
C ASP A 330 -14.40 -0.20 4.71
N LEU A 331 -15.28 -1.11 4.27
CA LEU A 331 -16.67 -0.79 3.94
C LEU A 331 -17.51 -0.44 5.19
N TYR A 332 -17.05 -0.76 6.40
CA TYR A 332 -17.71 -0.24 7.60
C TYR A 332 -17.46 1.27 7.72
N CYS A 333 -16.23 1.74 7.49
CA CYS A 333 -15.88 3.15 7.48
C CYS A 333 -16.57 3.92 6.35
N ILE A 334 -16.56 3.40 5.11
CA ILE A 334 -17.20 4.06 3.95
C ILE A 334 -18.69 3.70 3.73
N ARG A 335 -19.40 3.21 4.76
CA ARG A 335 -20.81 2.74 4.70
C ARG A 335 -21.86 3.73 4.18
N ASN A 336 -21.53 5.03 4.11
CA ASN A 336 -22.41 6.06 3.54
C ASN A 336 -22.13 6.34 2.05
N SER A 337 -21.05 5.77 1.48
CA SER A 337 -20.51 6.09 0.16
C SER A 337 -20.77 5.01 -0.90
N TYR A 338 -21.35 3.87 -0.53
CA TYR A 338 -21.74 2.81 -1.47
C TYR A 338 -23.22 2.42 -1.38
N THR A 339 -23.66 1.59 -2.31
CA THR A 339 -24.99 0.97 -2.33
C THR A 339 -24.89 -0.42 -2.94
N PHE A 340 -25.45 -1.43 -2.27
CA PHE A 340 -25.59 -2.77 -2.82
C PHE A 340 -26.60 -2.75 -3.99
N LEU A 341 -26.22 -3.37 -5.11
CA LEU A 341 -27.03 -3.47 -6.32
C LEU A 341 -27.73 -4.83 -6.45
N SER A 342 -27.11 -5.88 -5.89
CA SER A 342 -27.63 -7.24 -5.79
C SER A 342 -27.94 -7.62 -4.35
N PRO A 343 -28.66 -8.73 -4.09
CA PRO A 343 -28.59 -9.42 -2.81
C PRO A 343 -27.15 -9.88 -2.50
N VAL A 344 -26.89 -10.20 -1.23
CA VAL A 344 -25.69 -10.93 -0.82
C VAL A 344 -25.80 -12.37 -1.33
N HIS A 345 -24.75 -12.86 -1.98
CA HIS A 345 -24.67 -14.21 -2.53
C HIS A 345 -23.59 -15.02 -1.79
N SER A 346 -23.89 -16.25 -1.38
CA SER A 346 -22.90 -17.18 -0.81
C SER A 346 -22.01 -17.72 -1.92
N LEU A 347 -20.73 -17.35 -1.91
CA LEU A 347 -19.80 -17.57 -3.01
C LEU A 347 -19.11 -18.94 -2.93
N VAL A 348 -18.30 -19.16 -1.90
CA VAL A 348 -17.50 -20.39 -1.71
C VAL A 348 -17.54 -20.79 -0.24
N ALA A 349 -17.74 -22.09 0.03
CA ALA A 349 -17.66 -22.67 1.37
C ALA A 349 -16.48 -23.65 1.45
N VAL A 350 -15.72 -23.60 2.55
CA VAL A 350 -14.56 -24.47 2.81
C VAL A 350 -14.64 -25.11 4.19
N ASP A 351 -14.45 -26.42 4.25
CA ASP A 351 -14.22 -27.18 5.49
C ASP A 351 -12.72 -27.41 5.65
N PHE A 352 -12.06 -26.63 6.51
CA PHE A 352 -10.62 -26.78 6.79
C PHE A 352 -10.30 -28.08 7.52
N ASN A 353 -11.31 -28.77 8.07
CA ASN A 353 -11.20 -30.10 8.64
C ASN A 353 -11.44 -31.23 7.62
N HIS A 354 -11.55 -30.94 6.32
CA HIS A 354 -11.67 -31.93 5.24
C HIS A 354 -10.60 -31.73 4.15
N PRO A 355 -9.52 -32.53 4.11
CA PRO A 355 -8.43 -32.38 3.12
C PRO A 355 -8.91 -32.36 1.67
N GLN A 356 -9.90 -33.19 1.34
CA GLN A 356 -10.50 -33.28 0.00
C GLN A 356 -11.45 -32.12 -0.33
N ALA A 357 -11.63 -31.13 0.56
CA ALA A 357 -12.18 -29.82 0.22
C ALA A 357 -11.06 -28.88 -0.24
N LEU A 358 -9.92 -28.86 0.47
CA LEU A 358 -8.75 -28.05 0.12
C LEU A 358 -8.21 -28.41 -1.28
N GLU A 359 -8.08 -29.71 -1.57
CA GLU A 359 -7.65 -30.23 -2.88
C GLU A 359 -8.59 -29.86 -4.05
N LYS A 360 -9.87 -29.62 -3.77
CA LYS A 360 -10.84 -29.17 -4.79
C LYS A 360 -10.79 -27.66 -4.98
N LEU A 361 -10.51 -26.92 -3.91
CA LEU A 361 -10.47 -25.46 -3.94
C LEU A 361 -9.19 -24.92 -4.58
N SER A 362 -8.08 -25.66 -4.54
CA SER A 362 -6.82 -25.29 -5.24
C SER A 362 -6.90 -25.28 -6.77
N SER A 363 -8.05 -25.67 -7.34
CA SER A 363 -8.34 -25.60 -8.79
C SER A 363 -9.84 -25.33 -9.04
N TYR A 364 -10.46 -24.51 -8.20
CA TYR A 364 -11.89 -24.20 -8.30
C TYR A 364 -12.18 -23.30 -9.49
N THR A 365 -13.24 -23.64 -10.24
CA THR A 365 -13.80 -22.81 -11.30
C THR A 365 -15.31 -23.03 -11.34
N ASP A 366 -16.08 -21.95 -11.25
CA ASP A 366 -17.55 -21.97 -11.31
C ASP A 366 -18.09 -20.67 -11.93
N THR A 367 -19.40 -20.58 -12.12
CA THR A 367 -20.05 -19.38 -12.66
C THR A 367 -21.41 -19.17 -12.04
N PHE A 368 -21.53 -18.08 -11.27
CA PHE A 368 -22.74 -17.71 -10.54
C PHE A 368 -23.44 -16.51 -11.19
N VAL A 369 -24.64 -16.20 -10.68
CA VAL A 369 -25.46 -15.09 -11.16
C VAL A 369 -25.88 -14.21 -9.99
N LEU A 370 -25.74 -12.89 -10.15
CA LEU A 370 -26.28 -11.87 -9.26
C LEU A 370 -27.46 -11.19 -9.94
N ASP A 371 -28.66 -11.33 -9.36
CA ASP A 371 -29.84 -10.55 -9.75
C ASP A 371 -29.71 -9.11 -9.24
N ILE A 372 -29.83 -8.12 -10.13
CA ILE A 372 -29.79 -6.70 -9.75
C ILE A 372 -31.17 -6.24 -9.31
N TYR A 373 -31.32 -5.75 -8.07
CA TYR A 373 -32.55 -5.11 -7.62
C TYR A 373 -32.51 -3.58 -7.76
N ALA A 374 -31.34 -2.94 -7.66
CA ALA A 374 -31.20 -1.49 -7.75
C ALA A 374 -30.46 -1.07 -9.03
N PRO A 375 -30.99 -0.12 -9.84
CA PRO A 375 -30.27 0.41 -10.98
C PRO A 375 -29.06 1.24 -10.52
N GLY A 376 -27.93 1.12 -11.20
CA GLY A 376 -26.69 1.80 -10.82
C GLY A 376 -25.52 1.43 -11.73
N ALA A 377 -24.34 1.97 -11.44
CA ALA A 377 -23.08 1.53 -12.03
C ALA A 377 -22.41 0.49 -11.12
N VAL A 378 -22.08 -0.68 -11.67
CA VAL A 378 -21.39 -1.74 -10.92
C VAL A 378 -19.91 -1.36 -10.84
N ASP A 379 -19.50 -0.74 -9.75
CA ASP A 379 -18.12 -0.25 -9.58
C ASP A 379 -17.18 -1.37 -9.13
N ALA A 380 -17.67 -2.26 -8.29
CA ALA A 380 -16.95 -3.46 -7.88
C ALA A 380 -17.88 -4.63 -7.51
N LEU A 381 -17.29 -5.81 -7.39
CA LEU A 381 -17.82 -6.88 -6.56
C LEU A 381 -17.09 -6.82 -5.21
N ALA A 382 -17.85 -6.62 -4.12
CA ALA A 382 -17.33 -6.64 -2.76
C ALA A 382 -17.46 -8.03 -2.16
N VAL A 383 -16.39 -8.52 -1.53
CA VAL A 383 -16.25 -9.88 -0.97
C VAL A 383 -15.83 -9.81 0.49
N TRP A 384 -16.40 -10.70 1.30
CA TRP A 384 -16.07 -10.88 2.73
C TRP A 384 -16.37 -12.33 3.14
N PHE A 385 -16.08 -12.71 4.39
CA PHE A 385 -16.27 -14.08 4.87
C PHE A 385 -16.67 -14.19 6.34
N ASP A 386 -17.28 -15.32 6.69
CA ASP A 386 -17.34 -15.82 8.07
C ASP A 386 -16.27 -16.90 8.27
N LEU A 387 -15.58 -16.87 9.41
CA LEU A 387 -14.76 -17.96 9.94
C LEU A 387 -15.53 -18.69 11.04
N ASP A 388 -15.74 -20.00 10.88
CA ASP A 388 -16.37 -20.86 11.88
C ASP A 388 -15.27 -21.51 12.72
N LEU A 389 -14.92 -20.89 13.85
CA LEU A 389 -13.77 -21.30 14.66
C LEU A 389 -14.02 -22.65 15.36
N CYS A 390 -15.18 -22.81 15.98
CA CYS A 390 -15.68 -24.06 16.56
C CYS A 390 -17.22 -24.04 16.68
N GLU A 391 -17.82 -25.03 17.34
CA GLU A 391 -19.28 -25.11 17.50
C GLU A 391 -19.82 -23.89 18.28
N GLY A 392 -20.51 -23.00 17.57
CA GLY A 392 -21.14 -21.81 18.14
C GLY A 392 -20.25 -20.56 18.21
N VAL A 393 -18.99 -20.62 17.78
CA VAL A 393 -18.05 -19.46 17.79
C VAL A 393 -17.66 -19.09 16.36
N LYS A 394 -17.94 -17.85 15.97
CA LYS A 394 -17.66 -17.29 14.63
C LYS A 394 -16.93 -15.96 14.74
N VAL A 395 -16.17 -15.61 13.69
CA VAL A 395 -15.70 -14.25 13.40
C VAL A 395 -16.22 -13.90 12.00
N SER A 396 -16.71 -12.67 11.78
CA SER A 396 -17.21 -12.23 10.47
C SER A 396 -16.48 -10.97 10.03
N THR A 397 -16.15 -10.90 8.74
CA THR A 397 -15.53 -9.74 8.10
C THR A 397 -16.55 -8.92 7.29
N ALA A 398 -17.85 -9.09 7.57
CA ALA A 398 -18.93 -8.42 6.85
C ALA A 398 -18.93 -6.89 7.01
N PRO A 399 -19.36 -6.11 6.00
CA PRO A 399 -19.44 -4.64 6.05
C PRO A 399 -20.29 -4.00 7.16
N SER A 400 -21.04 -4.80 7.93
CA SER A 400 -21.81 -4.37 9.11
C SER A 400 -21.00 -4.36 10.40
N GLU A 401 -19.91 -5.12 10.46
CA GLU A 401 -19.14 -5.37 11.68
C GLU A 401 -17.88 -4.50 11.74
N THR A 402 -17.41 -4.22 12.96
CA THR A 402 -16.07 -3.66 13.19
C THR A 402 -15.08 -4.78 13.46
N CYS A 403 -14.15 -5.02 12.53
CA CYS A 403 -13.11 -6.04 12.65
C CYS A 403 -11.76 -5.49 12.17
N CYS A 404 -10.65 -6.17 12.50
CA CYS A 404 -9.36 -5.90 11.88
C CYS A 404 -9.36 -6.11 10.35
N TRP A 405 -10.17 -7.05 9.85
CA TRP A 405 -10.24 -7.39 8.43
C TRP A 405 -11.03 -6.38 7.61
N GLU A 406 -10.49 -6.07 6.43
CA GLU A 406 -11.13 -5.30 5.37
C GLU A 406 -11.80 -6.22 4.35
N GLN A 407 -12.65 -5.66 3.49
CA GLN A 407 -13.35 -6.43 2.47
C GLN A 407 -12.58 -6.39 1.15
N ALA A 408 -12.51 -7.52 0.46
CA ALA A 408 -11.85 -7.61 -0.85
C ALA A 408 -12.74 -7.00 -1.94
N ILE A 409 -12.17 -6.06 -2.68
CA ILE A 409 -12.83 -5.27 -3.72
C ILE A 409 -12.24 -5.66 -5.08
N PHE A 410 -13.09 -6.24 -5.93
CA PHE A 410 -12.79 -6.59 -7.31
C PHE A 410 -13.38 -5.52 -8.24
N PRO A 411 -12.59 -4.57 -8.79
CA PRO A 411 -13.10 -3.50 -9.64
C PRO A 411 -13.67 -4.05 -10.95
N VAL A 412 -14.90 -3.66 -11.31
CA VAL A 412 -15.59 -4.29 -12.44
C VAL A 412 -15.24 -3.62 -13.77
N VAL A 413 -14.48 -4.34 -14.58
CA VAL A 413 -14.12 -3.98 -15.96
C VAL A 413 -14.71 -5.00 -16.95
N THR A 414 -15.73 -4.61 -17.70
CA THR A 414 -16.44 -5.51 -18.64
C THR A 414 -15.88 -5.46 -20.05
N ARG A 415 -15.79 -6.63 -20.71
CA ARG A 415 -15.38 -6.75 -22.10
C ARG A 415 -16.58 -6.79 -23.05
N GLN A 416 -17.16 -5.63 -23.33
CA GLN A 416 -18.24 -5.51 -24.32
C GLN A 416 -17.74 -5.64 -25.77
N LEU A 417 -18.67 -5.86 -26.71
CA LEU A 417 -18.42 -5.83 -28.14
C LEU A 417 -19.05 -4.57 -28.76
N ASP A 418 -18.27 -3.78 -29.49
CA ASP A 418 -18.79 -2.61 -30.21
C ASP A 418 -19.76 -3.00 -31.34
N ASN A 419 -20.40 -1.99 -31.95
CA ASN A 419 -21.27 -2.14 -33.12
C ASN A 419 -20.57 -2.74 -34.38
N LYS A 420 -19.26 -3.05 -34.31
CA LYS A 420 -18.44 -3.70 -35.34
C LYS A 420 -17.82 -5.03 -34.84
N ARG A 421 -18.29 -5.56 -33.69
CA ARG A 421 -17.82 -6.78 -32.99
C ARG A 421 -16.34 -6.75 -32.56
N LYS A 422 -15.84 -5.57 -32.16
CA LYS A 422 -14.51 -5.40 -31.57
C LYS A 422 -14.65 -5.36 -30.05
N ALA A 423 -13.73 -5.98 -29.32
CA ALA A 423 -13.70 -5.88 -27.87
C ALA A 423 -13.47 -4.41 -27.44
N VAL A 424 -14.24 -3.99 -26.44
CA VAL A 424 -14.19 -2.70 -25.75
C VAL A 424 -14.23 -2.99 -24.27
N PHE A 425 -13.27 -2.48 -23.51
CA PHE A 425 -13.35 -2.53 -22.06
C PHE A 425 -14.15 -1.33 -21.56
N GLN A 426 -15.18 -1.61 -20.75
CA GLN A 426 -15.97 -0.62 -20.02
C GLN A 426 -15.89 -0.96 -18.52
N ALA A 427 -15.15 -0.14 -17.78
CA ALA A 427 -15.25 -0.09 -16.32
C ALA A 427 -16.60 0.51 -15.88
N SER A 428 -17.04 0.19 -14.67
CA SER A 428 -18.27 0.72 -14.08
C SER A 428 -19.52 0.60 -14.99
N PRO A 429 -19.84 -0.58 -15.53
CA PRO A 429 -21.00 -0.76 -16.40
C PRO A 429 -22.31 -0.42 -15.68
N THR A 430 -23.23 0.24 -16.38
CA THR A 430 -24.55 0.60 -15.83
C THR A 430 -25.55 -0.52 -16.03
N VAL A 431 -26.27 -0.87 -14.98
CA VAL A 431 -27.30 -1.93 -14.90
C VAL A 431 -28.65 -1.37 -14.43
N ASN A 432 -29.72 -2.08 -14.76
CA ASN A 432 -31.09 -1.79 -14.36
C ASN A 432 -31.61 -2.82 -13.35
N SER A 433 -32.67 -2.47 -12.62
CA SER A 433 -33.43 -3.42 -11.81
C SER A 433 -33.98 -4.55 -12.70
N GLY A 434 -33.67 -5.79 -12.37
CA GLY A 434 -34.00 -7.01 -13.11
C GLY A 434 -32.99 -7.44 -14.18
N ASP A 435 -31.89 -6.70 -14.39
CA ASP A 435 -30.75 -7.22 -15.14
C ASP A 435 -29.97 -8.23 -14.29
N GLN A 436 -29.24 -9.15 -14.92
CA GLN A 436 -28.45 -10.17 -14.25
C GLN A 436 -26.97 -10.04 -14.59
N LEU A 437 -26.09 -10.11 -13.58
CA LEU A 437 -24.65 -10.23 -13.77
C LEU A 437 -24.27 -11.71 -13.72
N LYS A 438 -23.64 -12.22 -14.78
CA LYS A 438 -23.04 -13.55 -14.80
C LYS A 438 -21.56 -13.41 -14.48
N VAL A 439 -21.13 -13.89 -13.31
CA VAL A 439 -19.77 -13.73 -12.80
C VAL A 439 -19.10 -15.10 -12.74
N ARG A 440 -17.88 -15.18 -13.28
CA ARG A 440 -17.03 -16.36 -13.15
C ARG A 440 -16.22 -16.26 -11.86
N CYS A 441 -16.14 -17.35 -11.11
CA CYS A 441 -15.31 -17.48 -9.93
C CYS A 441 -14.20 -18.48 -10.22
N GLU A 442 -12.95 -18.11 -10.00
CA GLU A 442 -11.80 -19.00 -10.10
C GLU A 442 -10.95 -18.88 -8.82
N VAL A 443 -10.35 -19.99 -8.37
CA VAL A 443 -9.30 -19.96 -7.33
C VAL A 443 -8.04 -20.56 -7.95
N ASN A 444 -7.02 -19.71 -8.14
CA ASN A 444 -5.78 -20.05 -8.82
C ASN A 444 -4.58 -19.60 -7.97
N GLU A 445 -3.53 -20.43 -7.91
CA GLU A 445 -2.32 -20.25 -7.06
C GLU A 445 -2.58 -19.93 -5.56
N GLY A 446 -3.81 -20.13 -5.09
CA GLY A 446 -4.26 -19.76 -3.74
C GLY A 446 -4.88 -18.37 -3.62
N ARG A 447 -5.25 -17.70 -4.71
CA ARG A 447 -5.97 -16.41 -4.72
C ARG A 447 -7.37 -16.57 -5.31
N LEU A 448 -8.31 -15.74 -4.86
CA LEU A 448 -9.65 -15.64 -5.42
C LEU A 448 -9.66 -14.68 -6.62
N HIS A 449 -10.30 -15.08 -7.71
CA HIS A 449 -10.51 -14.27 -8.91
C HIS A 449 -12.01 -14.19 -9.26
N LEU A 450 -12.50 -12.99 -9.58
CA LEU A 450 -13.87 -12.76 -10.06
C LEU A 450 -13.84 -11.97 -11.37
N GLU A 451 -14.38 -12.54 -12.46
CA GLU A 451 -14.53 -11.88 -13.77
C GLU A 451 -16.02 -11.73 -14.13
N LEU A 452 -16.45 -10.53 -14.55
CA LEU A 452 -17.81 -10.31 -15.06
C LEU A 452 -17.89 -10.69 -16.55
N ASP A 453 -18.23 -11.97 -16.80
CA ASP A 453 -18.42 -12.57 -18.12
C ASP A 453 -19.47 -11.82 -18.97
N GLU A 454 -20.66 -11.58 -18.41
CA GLU A 454 -21.83 -11.13 -19.18
C GLU A 454 -22.84 -10.35 -18.30
N ILE A 455 -23.45 -9.31 -18.88
CA ILE A 455 -24.64 -8.64 -18.33
C ILE A 455 -25.83 -9.05 -19.19
N VAL A 456 -26.80 -9.76 -18.60
CA VAL A 456 -28.00 -10.27 -19.28
C VAL A 456 -29.19 -9.39 -18.92
N PRO A 457 -29.74 -8.57 -19.85
CA PRO A 457 -30.80 -7.63 -19.50
C PRO A 457 -32.16 -8.31 -19.29
N LEU A 458 -33.02 -7.72 -18.44
CA LEU A 458 -34.35 -8.23 -18.07
C LEU A 458 -35.23 -8.67 -19.27
N GLY A 459 -35.04 -8.08 -20.45
CA GLY A 459 -35.79 -8.38 -21.67
C GLY A 459 -35.28 -9.55 -22.53
N TYR A 460 -34.15 -10.18 -22.22
CA TYR A 460 -33.52 -11.15 -23.14
C TYR A 460 -34.26 -12.50 -23.18
N PHE A 461 -34.66 -13.04 -22.03
CA PHE A 461 -35.37 -14.33 -21.95
C PHE A 461 -36.79 -14.30 -22.58
N LEU A 462 -37.42 -13.13 -22.68
CA LEU A 462 -38.75 -12.98 -23.30
C LEU A 462 -38.75 -13.18 -24.83
N LYS A 463 -37.58 -13.34 -25.47
CA LYS A 463 -37.47 -13.61 -26.92
C LYS A 463 -37.24 -15.08 -27.28
N SER A 464 -36.96 -15.97 -26.33
CA SER A 464 -36.75 -17.41 -26.60
C SER A 464 -38.01 -18.26 -26.44
N CYS A 465 -39.05 -17.74 -25.77
CA CYS A 465 -40.34 -18.43 -25.58
C CYS A 465 -41.23 -18.44 -26.84
N HIS A 466 -40.76 -19.06 -27.93
CA HIS A 466 -41.67 -19.57 -28.95
C HIS A 466 -42.47 -20.74 -28.37
N ILE A 467 -43.71 -20.45 -27.96
CA ILE A 467 -44.65 -21.45 -27.44
C ILE A 467 -44.94 -22.49 -28.53
N SER A 468 -44.41 -23.69 -28.36
CA SER A 468 -44.73 -24.87 -29.17
C SER A 468 -46.09 -25.43 -28.75
N THR A 469 -47.17 -24.88 -29.31
CA THR A 469 -48.52 -25.47 -29.19
C THR A 469 -48.50 -26.91 -29.71
N PRO A 470 -49.00 -27.91 -28.95
CA PRO A 470 -48.93 -29.31 -29.36
C PRO A 470 -49.81 -29.58 -30.59
N LEU A 471 -49.28 -30.39 -31.50
CA LEU A 471 -50.04 -30.91 -32.63
C LEU A 471 -51.11 -31.89 -32.14
N LEU A 472 -52.37 -31.51 -32.28
CA LEU A 472 -53.51 -32.43 -32.23
C LEU A 472 -53.79 -32.95 -33.64
N GLU A 473 -54.10 -34.24 -33.74
CA GLU A 473 -54.17 -34.96 -35.01
C GLU A 473 -55.38 -34.56 -35.86
N THR A 474 -55.21 -34.64 -37.18
CA THR A 474 -56.25 -34.34 -38.17
C THR A 474 -57.30 -35.44 -38.24
N ALA A 475 -58.58 -35.05 -38.20
CA ALA A 475 -59.69 -35.84 -38.72
C ALA A 475 -60.56 -34.95 -39.62
N ASP A 476 -60.87 -35.41 -40.83
CA ASP A 476 -61.63 -34.65 -41.83
C ASP A 476 -63.08 -34.39 -41.41
N SER A 477 -63.64 -33.23 -41.79
CA SER A 477 -64.79 -33.19 -42.71
C SER A 477 -65.24 -31.77 -43.11
N SER A 478 -65.34 -31.55 -44.43
CA SER A 478 -66.34 -30.75 -45.18
C SER A 478 -66.72 -29.30 -44.79
N ASP A 479 -66.75 -28.47 -45.85
CA ASP A 479 -67.77 -27.45 -46.17
C ASP A 479 -67.78 -26.04 -45.52
N SER A 480 -67.10 -25.13 -46.22
CA SER A 480 -67.77 -24.10 -47.08
C SER A 480 -67.67 -22.59 -46.72
N CYS A 481 -67.73 -21.79 -47.81
CA CYS A 481 -68.20 -20.39 -47.91
C CYS A 481 -67.66 -19.28 -46.97
N ALA A 482 -66.52 -18.73 -47.39
CA ALA A 482 -66.28 -17.30 -47.68
C ALA A 482 -67.31 -16.20 -47.28
N SER A 483 -66.81 -15.05 -46.81
CA SER A 483 -67.12 -13.72 -47.40
C SER A 483 -66.27 -12.55 -46.83
N SER A 484 -66.16 -11.46 -47.60
CA SER A 484 -65.79 -10.05 -47.27
C SER A 484 -64.63 -9.75 -46.27
N ARG A 485 -63.53 -9.06 -46.62
CA ARG A 485 -63.31 -7.71 -47.26
C ARG A 485 -63.35 -6.51 -46.28
N ASN A 486 -62.23 -5.77 -46.27
CA ASN A 486 -62.11 -4.28 -46.31
C ASN A 486 -62.67 -3.45 -45.11
N GLU A 487 -62.18 -2.24 -44.76
CA GLU A 487 -60.97 -1.46 -45.14
C GLU A 487 -60.70 -0.31 -44.12
N GLN A 488 -59.44 0.12 -44.01
CA GLN A 488 -58.92 1.49 -43.77
C GLN A 488 -59.35 2.39 -42.56
N HIS A 489 -58.36 3.17 -42.11
CA HIS A 489 -58.38 4.43 -41.31
C HIS A 489 -59.33 5.53 -41.90
N PRO A 490 -59.68 6.69 -41.22
CA PRO A 490 -58.78 7.49 -40.34
C PRO A 490 -59.34 8.48 -39.25
N LYS A 491 -58.41 9.04 -38.46
CA LYS A 491 -58.25 10.43 -37.92
C LYS A 491 -59.41 11.27 -37.29
N HIS A 492 -59.08 11.80 -36.08
CA HIS A 492 -59.29 13.17 -35.53
C HIS A 492 -60.64 13.68 -34.93
N CYS A 493 -60.54 14.07 -33.63
CA CYS A 493 -60.95 15.35 -32.99
C CYS A 493 -62.38 15.67 -32.47
N SER A 494 -62.38 16.19 -31.21
CA SER A 494 -63.20 17.28 -30.61
C SER A 494 -64.69 17.10 -30.23
N GLY A 495 -65.10 17.82 -29.16
CA GLY A 495 -66.45 17.88 -28.54
C GLY A 495 -66.54 17.04 -27.25
N GLU A 496 -66.49 17.57 -26.02
CA GLU A 496 -67.39 18.51 -25.30
C GLU A 496 -68.78 17.94 -24.93
N LEU A 497 -69.09 17.96 -23.62
CA LEU A 497 -70.42 17.84 -22.99
C LEU A 497 -70.34 18.38 -21.54
N GLU A 498 -71.45 18.87 -20.99
CA GLU A 498 -71.48 19.82 -19.85
C GLU A 498 -71.86 19.22 -18.46
N ASP A 499 -71.70 20.04 -17.41
CA ASP A 499 -71.96 19.85 -15.97
C ASP A 499 -73.48 19.72 -15.63
N PRO A 500 -73.89 19.15 -14.47
CA PRO A 500 -74.22 20.03 -13.34
C PRO A 500 -73.96 19.48 -11.90
N GLN A 501 -73.23 20.28 -11.10
CA GLN A 501 -73.49 20.64 -9.68
C GLN A 501 -73.81 19.57 -8.61
N HIS A 502 -72.94 19.47 -7.57
CA HIS A 502 -73.30 19.84 -6.17
C HIS A 502 -72.14 19.73 -5.14
N SER A 503 -71.90 20.80 -4.35
CA SER A 503 -71.27 20.86 -3.00
C SER A 503 -69.86 20.26 -2.75
N SER A 504 -68.96 20.83 -1.96
CA SER A 504 -68.97 22.11 -1.20
C SER A 504 -67.56 22.53 -0.79
N ALA A 505 -67.29 23.84 -0.70
CA ALA A 505 -66.10 24.40 -0.05
C ALA A 505 -66.38 25.83 0.46
N VAL A 506 -65.77 26.23 1.60
CA VAL A 506 -65.44 27.63 1.99
C VAL A 506 -64.61 27.62 3.30
N ARG A 507 -63.78 28.65 3.53
CA ARG A 507 -62.92 28.83 4.72
C ARG A 507 -63.44 29.93 5.66
N LYS A 508 -63.09 29.83 6.96
CA LYS A 508 -62.64 30.89 7.89
C LYS A 508 -62.31 30.23 9.26
N GLU A 509 -61.57 30.82 10.21
CA GLU A 509 -61.26 32.24 10.52
C GLU A 509 -59.75 32.51 10.73
N ASP A 510 -59.37 33.79 10.83
CA ASP A 510 -58.02 34.30 11.17
C ASP A 510 -58.08 35.14 12.47
N CYS A 511 -57.00 35.23 13.27
CA CYS A 511 -56.71 36.43 14.09
C CYS A 511 -55.30 36.52 14.73
N VAL A 512 -54.41 37.28 14.07
CA VAL A 512 -53.47 38.32 14.60
C VAL A 512 -53.17 38.38 16.12
N ALA A 513 -51.88 38.30 16.53
CA ALA A 513 -51.17 39.35 17.33
C ALA A 513 -49.70 39.04 17.73
N LEU A 514 -48.90 40.12 17.78
CA LEU A 514 -47.45 40.28 18.02
C LEU A 514 -46.92 40.03 19.45
N THR A 515 -45.60 39.73 19.56
CA THR A 515 -44.63 40.11 20.65
C THR A 515 -44.86 39.58 22.10
N GLU A 516 -43.87 39.39 23.00
CA GLU A 516 -42.48 39.90 23.12
C GLU A 516 -41.58 39.01 24.06
N LYS A 517 -40.24 39.25 24.08
CA LYS A 517 -39.20 38.98 25.12
C LYS A 517 -39.33 37.86 26.19
N SER A 518 -38.31 36.98 26.24
CA SER A 518 -37.23 36.83 27.26
C SER A 518 -37.48 37.10 28.78
N PRO A 519 -36.59 36.64 29.71
CA PRO A 519 -35.75 35.42 29.81
C PRO A 519 -35.87 34.76 31.23
N VAL A 520 -34.75 34.53 31.97
CA VAL A 520 -34.62 34.13 33.42
C VAL A 520 -34.73 32.59 33.64
N LYS A 521 -33.62 31.84 33.81
CA LYS A 521 -32.83 31.54 35.06
C LYS A 521 -33.48 30.46 35.95
N SER A 522 -32.77 29.68 36.78
CA SER A 522 -31.31 29.44 37.00
C SER A 522 -31.14 28.17 37.87
N ASP A 523 -29.90 27.88 38.29
CA ASP A 523 -29.53 27.01 39.42
C ASP A 523 -29.62 25.48 39.13
N HIS A 524 -28.51 24.74 39.22
CA HIS A 524 -27.91 24.13 40.42
C HIS A 524 -28.81 23.05 41.06
N SER A 525 -28.31 21.88 41.50
CA SER A 525 -26.93 21.53 41.85
C SER A 525 -26.58 20.04 41.58
N ASP A 526 -25.32 19.72 41.89
CA ASP A 526 -24.63 18.43 41.89
C ASP A 526 -25.30 17.24 42.63
N CYS A 527 -24.58 16.10 42.55
CA CYS A 527 -24.80 14.79 43.15
C CYS A 527 -25.85 13.90 42.44
N GLY A 528 -25.60 12.61 42.23
CA GLY A 528 -24.40 11.82 42.54
C GLY A 528 -24.73 10.38 42.96
N ALA A 529 -23.82 9.45 42.70
CA ALA A 529 -23.89 8.01 43.02
C ALA A 529 -24.95 7.17 42.28
N LEU A 530 -24.43 6.29 41.41
CA LEU A 530 -24.64 4.84 41.45
C LEU A 530 -25.94 4.30 42.09
N CYS A 531 -26.78 3.66 41.27
CA CYS A 531 -27.26 2.31 41.59
C CYS A 531 -27.53 1.48 40.33
N SER A 532 -27.42 0.18 40.49
CA SER A 532 -27.69 -0.87 39.49
C SER A 532 -29.18 -1.27 39.50
N GLU A 533 -29.49 -2.37 38.78
CA GLU A 533 -30.81 -3.00 38.61
C GLU A 533 -31.70 -2.39 37.49
N GLN A 534 -32.51 -3.16 36.75
CA GLN A 534 -32.91 -4.55 36.97
C GLN A 534 -33.15 -5.36 35.67
N ASN A 535 -32.97 -6.67 35.79
CA ASN A 535 -33.27 -7.74 34.83
C ASN A 535 -34.65 -7.69 34.15
N ILE A 536 -34.74 -8.33 32.97
CA ILE A 536 -35.95 -9.10 32.58
C ILE A 536 -35.54 -10.58 32.39
N ASN A 537 -36.35 -11.49 32.93
CA ASN A 537 -36.09 -12.92 33.02
C ASN A 537 -36.99 -13.74 32.09
N CYS A 538 -36.46 -14.81 31.49
CA CYS A 538 -37.17 -16.01 30.99
C CYS A 538 -36.12 -17.12 30.74
N VAL A 539 -35.68 -17.93 31.71
CA VAL A 539 -36.41 -18.94 32.51
C VAL A 539 -36.98 -20.11 31.70
N SER A 540 -36.21 -21.19 31.61
CA SER A 540 -36.71 -22.57 31.69
C SER A 540 -35.62 -23.46 32.29
N ALA A 541 -35.89 -24.17 33.40
CA ALA A 541 -34.87 -24.83 34.20
C ALA A 541 -35.25 -26.27 34.61
N LEU A 542 -34.26 -27.17 34.67
CA LEU A 542 -34.32 -28.46 35.37
C LEU A 542 -32.90 -29.03 35.62
N ARG A 543 -32.57 -29.80 36.68
CA ARG A 543 -32.86 -29.67 38.13
C ARG A 543 -31.97 -30.64 38.93
N MET A 544 -31.18 -30.14 39.90
CA MET A 544 -30.43 -30.93 40.91
C MET A 544 -29.31 -31.85 40.34
N LYS A 545 -28.30 -32.27 41.12
CA LYS A 545 -28.29 -32.57 42.57
C LYS A 545 -26.93 -32.38 43.26
N THR A 546 -26.96 -32.01 44.53
CA THR A 546 -25.82 -31.78 45.43
C THR A 546 -25.14 -33.08 45.91
N ILE A 547 -23.83 -33.03 46.15
CA ILE A 547 -23.13 -33.76 47.23
C ILE A 547 -22.17 -32.77 47.91
N GLU A 548 -22.04 -32.87 49.24
CA GLU A 548 -21.25 -31.97 50.10
C GLU A 548 -19.99 -32.66 50.66
N ASN A 549 -19.26 -31.92 51.51
CA ASN A 549 -18.04 -32.26 52.27
C ASN A 549 -16.70 -32.06 51.52
N GLY A 550 -15.69 -31.39 52.08
CA GLY A 550 -15.63 -30.59 53.32
C GLY A 550 -14.36 -30.78 54.14
N ALA A 551 -14.01 -29.78 54.96
CA ALA A 551 -12.89 -29.73 55.93
C ALA A 551 -11.46 -29.78 55.34
N GLU A 552 -10.41 -29.25 55.99
CA GLU A 552 -10.23 -28.03 56.83
C GLU A 552 -8.73 -27.92 57.22
N LEU A 553 -8.14 -26.71 57.20
CA LEU A 553 -6.88 -26.33 57.92
C LEU A 553 -5.60 -27.13 57.53
N GLY A 554 -4.35 -26.70 57.78
CA GLY A 554 -3.71 -25.44 58.18
C GLY A 554 -2.18 -25.63 57.93
N ASP A 555 -1.41 -24.67 57.42
CA ASP A 555 -0.86 -23.47 58.09
C ASP A 555 0.64 -23.64 58.50
N SER A 556 1.44 -22.59 58.32
CA SER A 556 2.86 -22.38 58.72
C SER A 556 3.97 -23.30 58.13
N GLY A 557 5.25 -22.87 58.15
CA GLY A 557 6.38 -23.80 57.90
C GLY A 557 7.78 -23.29 57.43
N ASP A 558 8.20 -22.06 57.72
CA ASP A 558 9.46 -21.45 57.24
C ASP A 558 10.78 -22.28 57.27
N SER A 559 11.42 -22.39 56.09
CA SER A 559 12.82 -21.93 55.82
C SER A 559 14.11 -22.76 56.13
N PHE A 560 15.18 -22.33 55.42
CA PHE A 560 16.64 -22.36 55.72
C PHE A 560 17.59 -23.60 55.49
N GLN A 561 18.50 -23.40 54.51
CA GLN A 561 19.97 -23.64 54.48
C GLN A 561 20.67 -25.01 54.27
N GLN A 562 21.32 -25.13 53.10
CA GLN A 562 22.77 -25.39 52.82
C GLN A 562 23.55 -26.66 53.26
N ASN A 563 24.24 -27.23 52.24
CA ASN A 563 25.62 -27.82 52.22
C ASN A 563 25.90 -29.13 53.00
N GLY A 564 26.61 -30.11 52.38
CA GLY A 564 26.94 -31.37 53.11
C GLY A 564 27.93 -32.43 52.57
N VAL A 565 28.22 -32.53 51.26
CA VAL A 565 29.50 -33.05 50.64
C VAL A 565 30.20 -34.37 51.14
N LEU A 566 30.51 -35.27 50.16
CA LEU A 566 31.64 -36.28 50.07
C LEU A 566 31.50 -37.78 50.47
N VAL A 567 32.25 -38.60 49.69
CA VAL A 567 32.88 -39.94 49.95
C VAL A 567 31.97 -41.19 50.02
N THR A 568 32.25 -42.35 49.37
CA THR A 568 32.94 -42.80 48.12
C THR A 568 32.29 -44.18 47.74
N GLU A 569 32.69 -45.12 46.86
CA GLU A 569 33.80 -45.43 45.90
C GLU A 569 33.26 -46.55 44.95
N SER A 570 33.88 -47.09 43.89
CA SER A 570 35.17 -47.00 43.17
C SER A 570 34.90 -47.37 41.67
N GLY A 571 35.81 -47.49 40.69
CA GLY A 571 37.27 -47.32 40.57
C GLY A 571 37.88 -48.35 39.59
N VAL A 572 38.96 -48.00 38.85
CA VAL A 572 39.74 -48.89 37.91
C VAL A 572 38.98 -49.28 36.62
N ASP A 573 39.47 -49.22 35.37
CA ASP A 573 40.66 -48.61 34.69
C ASP A 573 40.39 -48.64 33.14
N ASN A 574 41.17 -48.09 32.18
CA ASN A 574 42.53 -47.51 32.21
C ASN A 574 42.78 -46.41 31.12
N GLN A 575 44.04 -45.96 31.11
CA GLN A 575 44.86 -45.06 30.26
C GLN A 575 45.04 -45.41 28.75
N PRO A 576 45.74 -44.58 27.90
CA PRO A 576 46.46 -43.29 28.16
C PRO A 576 46.29 -42.10 27.14
N LYS A 577 46.33 -40.85 27.66
CA LYS A 577 47.19 -39.65 27.27
C LYS A 577 47.36 -39.21 25.78
N CYS A 578 47.59 -37.93 25.41
CA CYS A 578 47.69 -36.62 26.11
C CYS A 578 47.61 -35.40 25.14
N VAL A 579 47.55 -34.18 25.72
CA VAL A 579 47.81 -32.80 25.21
C VAL A 579 48.82 -32.64 24.03
N THR A 580 48.83 -31.56 23.22
CA THR A 580 48.90 -30.11 23.57
C THR A 580 48.54 -29.16 22.39
N GLU A 581 48.47 -27.85 22.65
CA GLU A 581 48.32 -26.74 21.68
C GLU A 581 49.57 -26.53 20.77
N ALA A 582 49.41 -25.87 19.59
CA ALA A 582 50.13 -24.63 19.22
C ALA A 582 50.10 -24.26 17.71
N GLN A 583 49.84 -22.98 17.47
CA GLN A 583 50.21 -22.05 16.38
C GLN A 583 50.97 -22.48 15.09
N HIS A 584 50.57 -21.79 14.01
CA HIS A 584 51.40 -21.12 12.97
C HIS A 584 51.84 -21.80 11.65
N THR A 585 51.93 -20.89 10.66
CA THR A 585 52.76 -20.82 9.43
C THR A 585 52.28 -21.44 8.12
N GLN A 586 52.48 -20.64 7.07
CA GLN A 586 52.18 -20.88 5.66
C GLN A 586 53.27 -21.75 5.01
N HIS A 587 52.94 -22.52 3.97
CA HIS A 587 53.28 -22.08 2.61
C HIS A 587 52.61 -22.87 1.47
N THR A 588 52.37 -22.11 0.41
CA THR A 588 52.05 -22.52 -0.97
C THR A 588 53.00 -23.56 -1.58
N GLN A 589 52.48 -24.45 -2.45
CA GLN A 589 53.00 -24.57 -3.83
C GLN A 589 52.02 -25.24 -4.82
N HIS A 590 52.29 -25.06 -6.11
CA HIS A 590 51.55 -25.55 -7.28
C HIS A 590 51.60 -27.11 -7.42
N THR A 591 50.94 -27.82 -8.36
CA THR A 591 50.60 -27.47 -9.76
C THR A 591 49.60 -28.46 -10.41
N GLN A 592 49.11 -28.08 -11.59
CA GLN A 592 48.76 -28.92 -12.76
C GLN A 592 47.32 -29.45 -12.99
N HIS A 593 46.98 -29.43 -14.29
CA HIS A 593 45.68 -29.61 -14.94
C HIS A 593 45.33 -31.08 -15.26
N THR A 594 44.02 -31.40 -15.21
CA THR A 594 43.27 -32.31 -16.13
C THR A 594 43.67 -33.80 -16.17
N GLN A 595 42.79 -34.79 -16.45
CA GLN A 595 41.64 -34.82 -17.38
C GLN A 595 40.50 -35.78 -16.95
N HIS A 596 39.38 -35.69 -17.70
CA HIS A 596 38.40 -36.74 -18.02
C HIS A 596 37.38 -37.23 -16.98
N THR A 597 36.14 -36.76 -17.17
CA THR A 597 34.86 -37.42 -16.87
C THR A 597 34.68 -38.75 -17.63
N PRO A 598 33.73 -39.61 -17.23
CA PRO A 598 32.54 -39.73 -18.10
C PRO A 598 31.19 -40.02 -17.38
N LYS A 599 30.10 -39.42 -17.90
CA LYS A 599 28.76 -40.01 -18.20
C LYS A 599 27.93 -40.76 -17.12
N GLN A 600 26.59 -40.71 -17.11
CA GLN A 600 25.53 -39.90 -17.77
C GLN A 600 24.15 -40.30 -17.15
N LEU A 601 23.05 -39.63 -17.55
CA LEU A 601 21.63 -39.93 -17.24
C LEU A 601 21.14 -39.43 -15.85
N ARG A 602 19.95 -38.82 -15.71
CA ARG A 602 18.95 -38.45 -16.74
C ARG A 602 18.10 -37.24 -16.34
N ASP A 603 17.73 -36.46 -17.35
CA ASP A 603 16.91 -35.25 -17.29
C ASP A 603 15.40 -35.58 -17.35
N SER A 604 14.54 -34.64 -16.93
CA SER A 604 13.63 -33.94 -17.87
C SER A 604 12.79 -32.84 -17.20
N CYS A 605 12.93 -31.62 -17.71
CA CYS A 605 11.94 -30.54 -17.61
C CYS A 605 11.92 -29.80 -18.97
N MET A 606 10.87 -29.01 -19.24
CA MET A 606 10.51 -28.62 -20.62
C MET A 606 11.30 -27.43 -21.19
N GLU A 607 11.47 -27.44 -22.52
CA GLU A 607 12.02 -26.32 -23.31
C GLU A 607 10.92 -25.35 -23.75
N ILE A 608 11.26 -24.06 -23.91
CA ILE A 608 10.42 -23.05 -24.57
C ILE A 608 10.89 -22.87 -26.02
N ASN A 609 9.97 -22.89 -26.98
CA ASN A 609 10.29 -22.81 -28.40
C ASN A 609 10.61 -21.37 -28.87
N HIS A 610 11.81 -21.15 -29.38
CA HIS A 610 12.09 -20.10 -30.35
C HIS A 610 12.25 -20.70 -31.75
N THR A 611 11.55 -20.16 -32.74
CA THR A 611 11.65 -20.62 -34.14
C THR A 611 12.66 -19.79 -34.91
N THR A 612 13.62 -20.43 -35.58
CA THR A 612 14.62 -19.79 -36.44
C THR A 612 14.52 -20.27 -37.88
N CYS A 613 15.02 -19.46 -38.82
CA CYS A 613 15.36 -19.91 -40.17
C CYS A 613 16.73 -19.36 -40.58
N PHE A 614 17.65 -20.31 -40.78
CA PHE A 614 18.98 -20.31 -41.41
C PHE A 614 19.19 -19.30 -42.57
N THR A 615 20.42 -18.93 -42.96
CA THR A 615 21.70 -19.71 -42.99
C THR A 615 22.99 -18.90 -42.73
N ASP A 616 23.92 -19.55 -42.02
CA ASP A 616 25.38 -19.69 -42.24
C ASP A 616 26.38 -18.50 -42.26
N ASP A 617 27.56 -18.78 -41.67
CA ASP A 617 28.79 -17.97 -41.59
C ASP A 617 29.58 -17.85 -42.93
N ASP A 618 30.36 -16.75 -43.11
CA ASP A 618 31.83 -16.95 -43.20
C ASP A 618 32.78 -15.76 -42.84
N LYS A 619 33.63 -16.02 -41.82
CA LYS A 619 35.02 -15.55 -41.58
C LYS A 619 35.55 -14.25 -42.27
N LYS A 620 35.77 -13.16 -41.49
CA LYS A 620 37.12 -12.58 -41.12
C LYS A 620 37.10 -11.19 -40.44
N ARG A 621 38.11 -10.94 -39.58
CA ARG A 621 38.53 -9.65 -38.99
C ARG A 621 39.54 -8.91 -39.91
N PRO A 622 40.09 -7.72 -39.55
CA PRO A 622 39.44 -6.42 -39.29
C PRO A 622 40.17 -5.24 -40.01
N ALA A 623 39.63 -4.01 -40.02
CA ALA A 623 40.45 -2.78 -40.14
C ALA A 623 39.73 -1.49 -39.70
N THR A 624 40.49 -0.60 -39.09
CA THR A 624 40.19 0.78 -38.68
C THR A 624 39.92 1.74 -39.85
N ARG A 625 39.08 2.77 -39.66
CA ARG A 625 39.53 4.19 -39.55
C ARG A 625 38.42 5.26 -39.50
N ASP A 626 38.64 6.22 -38.59
CA ASP A 626 38.64 7.69 -38.76
C ASP A 626 37.67 8.37 -39.77
N VAL A 627 36.68 9.07 -39.20
CA VAL A 627 36.38 10.52 -39.41
C VAL A 627 36.54 11.13 -40.82
N HIS A 628 35.43 11.61 -41.40
CA HIS A 628 35.31 13.04 -41.78
C HIS A 628 33.89 13.52 -42.14
N ASN A 629 33.72 14.84 -42.08
CA ASN A 629 32.50 15.60 -42.39
C ASN A 629 32.11 15.50 -43.88
N SER A 630 30.80 15.63 -44.15
CA SER A 630 30.31 16.70 -45.06
C SER A 630 28.81 16.93 -44.83
N ALA A 631 28.32 18.13 -45.16
CA ALA A 631 26.96 18.56 -44.87
C ALA A 631 26.23 19.04 -46.14
N ALA A 632 24.89 19.07 -46.03
CA ALA A 632 23.93 19.65 -46.96
C ALA A 632 23.83 19.04 -48.37
N HIS A 633 22.60 18.76 -48.79
CA HIS A 633 21.95 19.52 -49.88
C HIS A 633 20.42 19.40 -49.73
N ALA A 634 19.69 20.48 -50.02
CA ALA A 634 18.23 20.51 -50.01
C ALA A 634 17.71 20.83 -51.43
N PRO A 635 16.63 20.19 -51.90
CA PRO A 635 15.91 20.61 -53.10
C PRO A 635 14.71 21.50 -52.76
N ARG A 636 14.35 22.40 -53.68
CA ARG A 636 13.06 23.10 -53.72
C ARG A 636 12.26 22.56 -54.93
N SER A 637 10.92 22.53 -54.75
CA SER A 637 9.85 22.95 -55.68
C SER A 637 9.93 22.56 -57.19
N ASP A 638 8.83 22.38 -57.94
CA ASP A 638 7.39 22.56 -57.74
C ASP A 638 6.64 21.41 -58.47
N ASP A 639 5.40 21.09 -58.08
CA ASP A 639 4.22 21.25 -58.97
C ASP A 639 2.88 20.92 -58.27
N LEU A 640 1.76 21.43 -58.81
CA LEU A 640 0.41 21.22 -58.24
C LEU A 640 -0.43 20.21 -59.04
N GLN A 641 -1.15 19.33 -58.33
CA GLN A 641 -2.51 18.96 -58.75
C GLN A 641 -3.39 18.35 -57.65
N ASN A 642 -4.69 18.67 -57.71
CA ASN A 642 -5.69 18.25 -56.73
C ASN A 642 -5.88 16.72 -56.66
N LYS A 643 -5.79 16.17 -55.45
CA LYS A 643 -6.68 15.08 -55.02
C LYS A 643 -7.32 15.46 -53.69
N THR A 644 -8.65 15.36 -53.64
CA THR A 644 -9.43 15.52 -52.42
C THR A 644 -9.09 14.39 -51.46
N ASP A 645 -8.52 14.73 -50.32
CA ASP A 645 -8.11 13.74 -49.33
C ASP A 645 -9.34 13.12 -48.64
N PRO A 646 -9.63 11.82 -48.81
CA PRO A 646 -10.79 11.21 -48.17
C PRO A 646 -10.48 11.04 -46.68
N CYS A 647 -10.97 11.97 -45.86
CA CYS A 647 -10.77 11.95 -44.40
C CYS A 647 -11.55 10.80 -43.73
N ILE A 648 -11.09 9.57 -43.97
CA ILE A 648 -11.60 8.34 -43.38
C ILE A 648 -11.21 8.37 -41.91
N LYS A 649 -12.17 8.74 -41.06
CA LYS A 649 -12.06 8.65 -39.61
C LYS A 649 -11.95 7.18 -39.20
N ILE A 650 -10.72 6.67 -39.15
CA ILE A 650 -10.38 5.52 -38.32
C ILE A 650 -10.53 5.99 -36.88
N THR A 651 -11.70 5.74 -36.28
CA THR A 651 -11.83 5.71 -34.82
C THR A 651 -10.83 4.66 -34.32
N PRO A 652 -9.86 4.99 -33.45
CA PRO A 652 -8.97 4.00 -32.89
C PRO A 652 -9.79 2.91 -32.19
N HIS A 653 -9.25 1.69 -32.14
CA HIS A 653 -9.79 0.70 -31.21
C HIS A 653 -9.54 1.23 -29.78
N PRO A 654 -10.49 1.06 -28.85
CA PRO A 654 -10.22 1.33 -27.44
C PRO A 654 -9.06 0.46 -26.97
N LYS A 655 -7.98 1.10 -26.52
CA LYS A 655 -6.89 0.47 -25.77
C LYS A 655 -7.19 0.63 -24.28
N THR A 656 -6.98 -0.43 -23.51
CA THR A 656 -6.89 -0.35 -22.05
C THR A 656 -5.43 -0.13 -21.68
N PHE A 657 -5.21 0.69 -20.65
CA PHE A 657 -3.92 0.88 -19.99
C PHE A 657 -4.11 0.70 -18.48
N HIS A 658 -3.07 0.22 -17.82
CA HIS A 658 -3.07 -0.04 -16.38
C HIS A 658 -2.19 0.99 -15.67
N LEU A 659 -2.70 1.63 -14.62
CA LEU A 659 -1.96 2.60 -13.81
C LEU A 659 -2.12 2.30 -12.32
N ASP A 660 -1.25 2.88 -11.51
CA ASP A 660 -1.36 2.87 -10.06
C ASP A 660 -2.60 3.63 -9.59
N ARG A 661 -3.18 3.16 -8.48
CA ARG A 661 -4.37 3.73 -7.82
C ARG A 661 -4.25 5.25 -7.58
N GLU A 662 -3.10 5.70 -7.09
CA GLU A 662 -2.76 7.11 -6.88
C GLU A 662 -2.85 7.95 -8.16
N GLU A 663 -2.35 7.42 -9.28
CA GLU A 663 -2.31 8.14 -10.55
C GLU A 663 -3.71 8.23 -11.16
N ILE A 664 -4.54 7.20 -11.00
CA ILE A 664 -5.96 7.24 -11.39
C ILE A 664 -6.72 8.25 -10.54
N ARG A 665 -6.46 8.26 -9.22
CA ARG A 665 -7.01 9.22 -8.26
C ARG A 665 -6.64 10.66 -8.66
N ARG A 666 -5.38 10.91 -9.05
CA ARG A 666 -4.87 12.20 -9.57
C ARG A 666 -5.54 12.61 -10.88
N LEU A 667 -5.63 11.72 -11.87
CA LEU A 667 -6.31 11.98 -13.14
C LEU A 667 -7.82 12.25 -12.96
N ASN A 668 -8.44 11.63 -11.95
CA ASN A 668 -9.83 11.86 -11.60
C ASN A 668 -10.09 13.18 -10.84
N ASP A 669 -9.07 13.95 -10.44
CA ASP A 669 -9.27 15.21 -9.72
C ASP A 669 -9.66 16.36 -10.66
N HIS A 670 -10.93 16.38 -11.06
CA HIS A 670 -11.52 17.43 -11.89
C HIS A 670 -11.29 18.84 -11.31
N LYS A 671 -11.23 18.99 -9.98
CA LYS A 671 -11.10 20.29 -9.32
C LYS A 671 -9.67 20.81 -9.40
N TYR A 672 -8.68 19.98 -9.06
CA TYR A 672 -7.27 20.29 -9.26
C TYR A 672 -6.96 20.52 -10.75
N ASN A 673 -7.44 19.66 -11.65
CA ASN A 673 -7.27 19.82 -13.10
C ASN A 673 -7.84 21.15 -13.62
N SER A 674 -8.97 21.62 -13.07
CA SER A 674 -9.55 22.94 -13.40
C SER A 674 -8.71 24.12 -12.87
N LEU A 675 -8.07 23.97 -11.71
CA LEU A 675 -7.12 24.96 -11.19
C LEU A 675 -5.81 24.96 -11.99
N CYS A 676 -5.34 23.79 -12.46
CA CYS A 676 -4.19 23.68 -13.35
C CYS A 676 -4.41 24.45 -14.66
N ILE A 677 -5.60 24.30 -15.27
CA ILE A 677 -6.02 25.11 -16.42
C ILE A 677 -5.98 26.62 -16.10
N SER A 678 -6.48 27.01 -14.93
CA SER A 678 -6.55 28.42 -14.51
C SER A 678 -5.17 29.03 -14.29
N ALA A 679 -4.24 28.29 -13.66
CA ALA A 679 -2.86 28.71 -13.49
C ALA A 679 -2.08 28.76 -14.81
N MET A 680 -2.33 27.82 -15.73
CA MET A 680 -1.75 27.83 -17.08
C MET A 680 -2.21 29.04 -17.90
N GLN A 681 -3.49 29.41 -17.82
CA GLN A 681 -4.03 30.62 -18.44
C GLN A 681 -3.41 31.90 -17.85
N TRP A 682 -3.22 31.95 -16.52
CA TRP A 682 -2.51 33.05 -15.88
C TRP A 682 -1.05 33.16 -16.35
N ALA A 683 -0.33 32.03 -16.44
CA ALA A 683 1.06 32.00 -16.91
C ALA A 683 1.18 32.46 -18.37
N SER A 684 0.29 32.03 -19.25
CA SER A 684 0.17 32.52 -20.64
C SER A 684 -0.03 34.04 -20.71
N MET A 685 -0.86 34.61 -19.84
CA MET A 685 -1.07 36.07 -19.75
C MET A 685 0.13 36.83 -19.14
N TYR A 686 0.95 36.17 -18.34
CA TYR A 686 2.13 36.77 -17.68
C TYR A 686 3.38 36.74 -18.59
N MET A 687 3.55 35.69 -19.40
CA MET A 687 4.66 35.54 -20.33
C MET A 687 4.56 36.54 -21.49
N LYS A 688 5.56 37.43 -21.62
CA LYS A 688 5.57 38.51 -22.62
C LYS A 688 5.88 38.06 -24.05
N SER A 689 6.37 36.83 -24.22
CA SER A 689 6.81 36.26 -25.50
C SER A 689 6.70 34.73 -25.49
N PRO A 690 6.57 34.09 -26.65
CA PRO A 690 6.65 32.64 -26.76
C PRO A 690 7.89 32.05 -26.08
N GLY A 691 7.70 31.00 -25.29
CA GLY A 691 8.72 30.43 -24.41
C GLY A 691 8.71 28.91 -24.35
N ARG A 692 9.68 28.34 -23.65
CA ARG A 692 9.76 26.89 -23.37
C ARG A 692 9.20 26.56 -21.99
N MET A 693 8.39 25.52 -21.93
CA MET A 693 7.92 24.91 -20.69
C MET A 693 8.73 23.64 -20.41
N ILE A 694 9.06 23.40 -19.13
CA ILE A 694 9.37 22.04 -18.65
C ILE A 694 8.29 21.58 -17.67
N HIS A 695 7.93 20.30 -17.72
CA HIS A 695 7.06 19.62 -16.77
C HIS A 695 7.84 18.45 -16.14
N VAL A 696 7.92 18.41 -14.81
CA VAL A 696 8.58 17.36 -14.03
C VAL A 696 7.53 16.68 -13.15
N SER A 697 7.19 15.42 -13.45
CA SER A 697 6.13 14.67 -12.77
C SER A 697 6.45 13.18 -12.73
N ASN A 698 6.06 12.51 -11.64
CA ASN A 698 6.20 11.06 -11.48
C ASN A 698 5.04 10.26 -12.15
N GLY A 699 4.02 10.95 -12.66
CA GLY A 699 2.82 10.38 -13.29
C GLY A 699 2.58 10.89 -14.72
N PHE A 700 1.40 10.60 -15.28
CA PHE A 700 1.02 10.99 -16.65
C PHE A 700 1.16 12.51 -16.89
N PRO A 701 1.66 12.94 -18.06
CA PRO A 701 1.98 14.34 -18.35
C PRO A 701 0.74 15.19 -18.71
N LEU A 702 -0.32 15.13 -17.88
CA LEU A 702 -1.57 15.85 -18.11
C LEU A 702 -1.34 17.36 -18.31
N VAL A 703 -0.52 17.99 -17.49
CA VAL A 703 -0.25 19.43 -17.59
C VAL A 703 0.43 19.78 -18.92
N SER A 704 1.33 18.93 -19.42
CA SER A 704 1.95 19.09 -20.75
C SER A 704 0.92 19.06 -21.88
N LEU A 705 -0.08 18.18 -21.78
CA LEU A 705 -1.19 18.08 -22.74
C LEU A 705 -2.13 19.29 -22.63
N LEU A 706 -2.48 19.71 -21.41
CA LEU A 706 -3.29 20.90 -21.14
C LEU A 706 -2.63 22.17 -21.70
N ALA A 707 -1.34 22.37 -21.46
CA ALA A 707 -0.57 23.49 -22.02
C ALA A 707 -0.68 23.55 -23.55
N LEU A 708 -0.57 22.40 -24.22
CA LEU A 708 -0.61 22.31 -25.68
C LEU A 708 -2.01 22.42 -26.29
N GLN A 709 -3.08 22.12 -25.54
CA GLN A 709 -4.47 22.40 -25.93
C GLN A 709 -4.91 23.84 -25.63
N LEU A 710 -4.37 24.44 -24.58
CA LEU A 710 -4.76 25.79 -24.13
C LEU A 710 -4.07 26.91 -24.91
N ASP A 711 -2.76 26.80 -25.13
CA ASP A 711 -1.95 28.01 -25.26
C ASP A 711 -1.57 28.42 -26.70
N PHE A 712 -1.34 29.72 -26.87
CA PHE A 712 -0.87 30.38 -28.09
C PHE A 712 0.61 30.82 -27.99
N THR A 713 1.26 30.68 -26.83
CA THR A 713 2.65 31.16 -26.60
C THR A 713 3.69 30.07 -26.34
N ILE A 714 3.38 28.93 -25.74
CA ILE A 714 4.36 27.86 -25.50
C ILE A 714 4.79 27.26 -26.85
N ALA A 715 6.07 27.41 -27.15
CA ALA A 715 6.67 26.99 -28.42
C ALA A 715 7.10 25.51 -28.36
N ASP A 716 7.82 25.16 -27.28
CA ASP A 716 8.33 23.82 -26.99
C ASP A 716 7.85 23.39 -25.60
N VAL A 717 7.35 22.16 -25.47
CA VAL A 717 7.14 21.51 -24.16
C VAL A 717 8.14 20.38 -23.99
N CYS A 718 8.86 20.45 -22.88
CA CYS A 718 9.74 19.40 -22.41
C CYS A 718 9.06 18.68 -21.23
N TYR A 719 9.07 17.35 -21.23
CA TYR A 719 8.58 16.55 -20.12
C TYR A 719 9.68 15.62 -19.62
N VAL A 720 9.96 15.68 -18.32
CA VAL A 720 10.85 14.75 -17.61
C VAL A 720 9.98 13.86 -16.75
N GLY A 721 10.04 12.56 -17.03
CA GLY A 721 9.17 11.56 -16.41
C GLY A 721 9.94 10.35 -15.84
N PRO A 722 9.23 9.44 -15.16
CA PRO A 722 9.82 8.23 -14.62
C PRO A 722 10.33 7.31 -15.75
N SER A 723 11.63 7.02 -15.75
CA SER A 723 12.29 6.13 -16.73
C SER A 723 11.84 4.66 -16.65
N GLU A 724 11.03 4.30 -15.66
CA GLU A 724 10.63 2.91 -15.38
C GLU A 724 9.14 2.64 -15.67
N LYS A 725 8.28 3.67 -15.76
CA LYS A 725 6.82 3.49 -15.96
C LYS A 725 6.42 3.49 -17.44
N ARG A 726 6.84 2.43 -18.16
CA ARG A 726 6.55 2.22 -19.60
C ARG A 726 5.07 2.31 -19.96
N GLU A 727 4.15 1.96 -19.07
CA GLU A 727 2.71 2.03 -19.36
C GLU A 727 2.19 3.48 -19.35
N VAL A 728 2.82 4.40 -18.61
CA VAL A 728 2.57 5.84 -18.68
C VAL A 728 3.05 6.42 -20.02
N GLU A 729 4.18 5.94 -20.55
CA GLU A 729 4.69 6.27 -21.89
C GLU A 729 3.70 5.79 -22.98
N ASN A 730 3.32 4.50 -22.95
CA ASN A 730 2.34 3.89 -23.86
C ASN A 730 1.00 4.65 -23.89
N LEU A 731 0.50 5.03 -22.71
CA LEU A 731 -0.72 5.81 -22.53
C LEU A 731 -0.56 7.25 -23.06
N THR A 732 0.58 7.89 -22.78
CA THR A 732 0.89 9.25 -23.27
C THR A 732 0.84 9.30 -24.79
N GLU A 733 1.53 8.40 -25.49
CA GLU A 733 1.55 8.38 -26.96
C GLU A 733 0.15 8.08 -27.54
N ALA A 734 -0.64 7.23 -26.89
CA ALA A 734 -2.01 6.95 -27.33
C ALA A 734 -2.96 8.15 -27.18
N VAL A 735 -2.89 8.88 -26.07
CA VAL A 735 -3.67 10.10 -25.85
C VAL A 735 -3.16 11.23 -26.76
N TRP A 736 -1.84 11.35 -26.94
CA TRP A 736 -1.20 12.31 -27.85
C TRP A 736 -1.70 12.18 -29.29
N GLN A 737 -1.74 10.96 -29.84
CA GLN A 737 -2.27 10.67 -31.17
C GLN A 737 -3.74 11.09 -31.35
N CYS A 738 -4.56 11.00 -30.30
CA CYS A 738 -5.94 11.47 -30.31
C CYS A 738 -6.04 13.01 -30.33
N ASN A 739 -5.15 13.67 -29.58
CA ASN A 739 -5.17 15.12 -29.36
C ASN A 739 -4.54 15.98 -30.47
N ARG A 740 -3.82 15.37 -31.43
CA ARG A 740 -3.40 15.95 -32.72
C ARG A 740 -2.82 17.38 -32.65
N VAL A 741 -1.84 17.58 -31.78
CA VAL A 741 -1.21 18.90 -31.59
C VAL A 741 -0.43 19.31 -32.86
N GLY A 742 -0.98 20.25 -33.62
CA GLY A 742 -0.51 20.58 -34.96
C GLY A 742 0.86 21.28 -35.00
N GLY A 743 1.92 20.51 -35.28
CA GLY A 743 3.24 21.03 -35.65
C GLY A 743 4.07 21.64 -34.52
N ARG A 744 3.67 21.45 -33.25
CA ARG A 744 4.45 21.86 -32.06
C ARG A 744 5.46 20.78 -31.66
N GLN A 745 6.54 21.17 -30.99
CA GLN A 745 7.52 20.20 -30.47
C GLN A 745 7.17 19.76 -29.04
N TRP A 746 7.02 18.45 -28.88
CA TRP A 746 7.07 17.76 -27.60
C TRP A 746 8.42 17.05 -27.50
N ASN A 747 9.14 17.27 -26.41
CA ASN A 747 10.36 16.53 -26.08
C ASN A 747 10.10 15.72 -24.81
N TRP A 748 10.02 14.39 -24.95
CA TRP A 748 10.03 13.45 -23.82
C TRP A 748 11.49 13.15 -23.47
N TRP A 749 11.81 13.24 -22.18
CA TRP A 749 13.13 12.93 -21.65
C TRP A 749 13.01 11.97 -20.45
N GLU A 750 13.83 10.92 -20.49
CA GLU A 750 13.97 9.93 -19.43
C GLU A 750 15.20 10.25 -18.56
N GLY A 751 15.16 9.82 -17.30
CA GLY A 751 16.27 9.99 -16.34
C GLY A 751 16.10 11.24 -15.48
N SER A 752 17.16 11.60 -14.74
CA SER A 752 17.08 12.70 -13.79
C SER A 752 17.09 14.07 -14.47
N VAL A 753 16.44 15.04 -13.83
CA VAL A 753 16.43 16.45 -14.27
C VAL A 753 17.85 17.01 -14.44
N GLY A 754 18.83 16.54 -13.67
CA GLY A 754 20.25 16.91 -13.81
C GLY A 754 20.90 16.40 -15.09
N GLU A 755 20.70 15.12 -15.44
CA GLU A 755 21.20 14.53 -16.69
C GLU A 755 20.56 15.19 -17.92
N VAL A 756 19.24 15.43 -17.84
CA VAL A 756 18.48 16.16 -18.85
C VAL A 756 19.05 17.56 -19.08
N VAL A 757 19.16 18.38 -18.03
CA VAL A 757 19.69 19.75 -18.14
C VAL A 757 21.13 19.74 -18.66
N ALA A 758 21.98 18.81 -18.22
CA ALA A 758 23.34 18.69 -18.71
C ALA A 758 23.39 18.38 -20.22
N SER A 759 22.57 17.43 -20.69
CA SER A 759 22.56 16.98 -22.09
C SER A 759 22.03 18.02 -23.10
N VAL A 760 21.25 19.00 -22.64
CA VAL A 760 20.62 20.05 -23.48
C VAL A 760 21.19 21.45 -23.19
N SER A 761 22.27 21.53 -22.40
CA SER A 761 22.76 22.78 -21.79
C SER A 761 23.18 23.91 -22.75
N GLU A 762 23.54 23.63 -24.01
CA GLU A 762 23.86 24.68 -24.99
C GLU A 762 22.61 25.41 -25.51
N GLY A 763 22.16 26.43 -24.76
CA GLY A 763 21.07 27.32 -25.19
C GLY A 763 19.66 26.88 -24.73
N LEU A 764 19.56 26.08 -23.68
CA LEU A 764 18.30 25.86 -22.97
C LEU A 764 17.96 27.08 -22.10
N GLN A 765 16.78 27.67 -22.33
CA GLN A 765 16.24 28.73 -21.50
C GLN A 765 14.74 28.49 -21.23
N LEU A 766 14.41 28.18 -19.97
CA LEU A 766 13.07 27.85 -19.52
C LEU A 766 12.30 29.09 -19.07
N HIS A 767 11.02 29.13 -19.42
CA HIS A 767 10.12 30.27 -19.17
C HIS A 767 8.97 29.87 -18.23
N LEU A 768 8.55 28.61 -18.30
CA LEU A 768 7.65 27.98 -17.33
C LEU A 768 8.27 26.68 -16.83
N VAL A 769 8.33 26.51 -15.51
CA VAL A 769 8.60 25.23 -14.85
C VAL A 769 7.34 24.80 -14.15
N TRP A 770 6.84 23.61 -14.47
CA TRP A 770 5.81 22.95 -13.69
C TRP A 770 6.40 21.72 -13.02
N MET A 771 6.15 21.55 -11.73
CA MET A 771 6.58 20.36 -10.99
C MET A 771 5.56 19.93 -9.95
N ASP A 772 5.40 18.62 -9.80
CA ASP A 772 4.71 18.08 -8.62
C ASP A 772 5.65 18.26 -7.41
N VAL A 773 5.18 18.95 -6.36
CA VAL A 773 5.94 19.25 -5.12
C VAL A 773 5.41 18.46 -3.92
N VAL A 774 4.16 18.03 -4.01
CA VAL A 774 3.46 17.20 -3.02
C VAL A 774 2.98 15.95 -3.77
N ASP A 775 3.12 14.77 -3.16
CA ASP A 775 2.54 13.53 -3.69
C ASP A 775 1.12 13.36 -3.16
N THR A 776 0.25 12.67 -3.91
CA THR A 776 -1.19 12.53 -3.59
C THR A 776 -1.48 11.76 -2.30
N THR A 777 -0.47 11.11 -1.73
CA THR A 777 -0.45 10.40 -0.44
C THR A 777 -0.24 11.30 0.78
N GLY A 778 0.01 12.60 0.58
CA GLY A 778 0.21 13.57 1.67
C GLY A 778 1.67 13.79 2.08
N THR A 779 2.64 13.58 1.19
CA THR A 779 4.08 13.86 1.43
C THR A 779 4.64 14.94 0.51
N LEU A 780 5.76 15.56 0.90
CA LEU A 780 6.60 16.29 -0.06
C LEU A 780 7.35 15.28 -0.94
N ARG A 781 7.46 15.56 -2.25
CA ARG A 781 8.09 14.62 -3.19
C ARG A 781 9.59 14.47 -2.92
N ALA A 782 10.08 13.23 -2.97
CA ALA A 782 11.50 12.94 -2.83
C ALA A 782 12.33 13.56 -3.97
N GLY A 783 13.57 13.98 -3.69
CA GLY A 783 14.52 14.49 -4.69
C GLY A 783 14.36 15.97 -5.10
N LEU A 784 13.27 16.65 -4.72
CA LEU A 784 12.94 18.03 -5.11
C LEU A 784 14.10 19.03 -4.99
N LEU A 785 14.86 18.99 -3.89
CA LEU A 785 15.97 19.92 -3.64
C LEU A 785 17.03 19.88 -4.76
N ASP A 786 17.31 18.69 -5.30
CA ASP A 786 18.37 18.50 -6.28
C ASP A 786 17.84 18.69 -7.72
N GLU A 787 16.56 18.40 -7.97
CA GLU A 787 15.86 18.85 -9.20
C GLU A 787 15.80 20.38 -9.31
N LEU A 788 15.47 21.08 -8.22
CA LEU A 788 15.44 22.55 -8.16
C LEU A 788 16.84 23.14 -8.43
N LYS A 789 17.88 22.59 -7.80
CA LYS A 789 19.28 22.97 -8.10
C LYS A 789 19.65 22.72 -9.57
N ALA A 790 19.20 21.62 -10.17
CA ALA A 790 19.46 21.30 -11.57
C ALA A 790 18.75 22.24 -12.56
N LEU A 791 17.50 22.64 -12.29
CA LEU A 791 16.72 23.53 -13.15
C LEU A 791 17.17 25.00 -13.08
N ARG A 792 17.66 25.43 -11.91
CA ARG A 792 17.97 26.83 -11.63
C ARG A 792 18.87 27.52 -12.68
N PRO A 793 19.97 26.92 -13.18
CA PRO A 793 20.90 27.60 -14.09
C PRO A 793 20.34 27.84 -15.50
N VAL A 794 19.25 27.16 -15.88
CA VAL A 794 18.61 27.28 -17.21
C VAL A 794 17.29 28.07 -17.19
N LEU A 795 16.98 28.77 -16.09
CA LEU A 795 15.82 29.67 -16.04
C LEU A 795 16.05 30.98 -16.79
N SER A 796 15.00 31.51 -17.41
CA SER A 796 14.94 32.92 -17.84
C SER A 796 14.74 33.87 -16.64
N THR A 797 15.08 35.14 -16.83
CA THR A 797 14.91 36.19 -15.80
C THR A 797 13.45 36.53 -15.48
N GLU A 798 12.50 36.04 -16.29
CA GLU A 798 11.06 36.23 -16.07
C GLU A 798 10.33 34.89 -15.87
N ALA A 799 11.07 33.82 -15.53
CA ALA A 799 10.52 32.48 -15.41
C ALA A 799 9.45 32.36 -14.31
N VAL A 800 8.40 31.60 -14.61
CA VAL A 800 7.38 31.18 -13.64
C VAL A 800 7.68 29.76 -13.19
N VAL A 801 7.59 29.50 -11.89
CA VAL A 801 7.59 28.14 -11.32
C VAL A 801 6.21 27.85 -10.73
N VAL A 802 5.65 26.68 -11.02
CA VAL A 802 4.35 26.21 -10.51
C VAL A 802 4.55 24.87 -9.79
N PRO A 803 4.13 24.73 -8.52
CA PRO A 803 3.57 25.77 -7.65
C PRO A 803 4.60 26.87 -7.32
N GLN A 804 4.10 28.09 -7.11
CA GLN A 804 4.90 29.26 -6.74
C GLN A 804 5.32 29.20 -5.27
N ALA A 805 4.44 28.68 -4.41
CA ALA A 805 4.72 28.39 -3.01
C ALA A 805 3.87 27.22 -2.51
N VAL A 806 4.35 26.54 -1.46
CA VAL A 806 3.58 25.55 -0.70
C VAL A 806 3.63 25.91 0.78
N ASP A 807 2.47 26.02 1.42
CA ASP A 807 2.33 26.21 2.87
C ASP A 807 1.95 24.89 3.53
N VAL A 808 2.59 24.57 4.65
CA VAL A 808 2.34 23.36 5.44
C VAL A 808 1.47 23.72 6.64
N TYR A 809 0.33 23.05 6.81
CA TYR A 809 -0.56 23.21 7.95
C TYR A 809 -0.66 21.92 8.75
N ALA A 810 -0.89 22.05 10.06
CA ALA A 810 -1.13 20.91 10.93
C ALA A 810 -2.13 21.23 12.05
N VAL A 811 -2.74 20.19 12.61
CA VAL A 811 -3.66 20.24 13.75
C VAL A 811 -3.42 19.06 14.69
N LEU A 812 -3.45 19.30 16.00
CA LEU A 812 -3.37 18.24 17.02
C LEU A 812 -4.74 17.57 17.17
N ILE A 813 -4.77 16.23 17.12
CA ILE A 813 -6.01 15.45 17.21
C ILE A 813 -5.96 14.36 18.29
N GLU A 814 -7.16 13.97 18.71
CA GLU A 814 -7.46 12.69 19.33
C GLU A 814 -8.06 11.74 18.29
N SER A 815 -7.49 10.53 18.14
CA SER A 815 -8.08 9.46 17.32
C SER A 815 -7.61 8.08 17.82
N PRO A 816 -8.41 7.41 18.68
CA PRO A 816 -8.06 6.09 19.21
C PRO A 816 -7.79 5.04 18.12
N GLN A 817 -8.46 5.14 16.96
CA GLN A 817 -8.24 4.27 15.81
C GLN A 817 -6.83 4.42 15.24
N LEU A 818 -6.36 5.65 15.02
CA LEU A 818 -5.01 5.90 14.49
C LEU A 818 -3.91 5.43 15.48
N LEU A 819 -4.17 5.53 16.78
CA LEU A 819 -3.27 4.99 17.81
C LEU A 819 -3.24 3.45 17.77
N ALA A 820 -4.41 2.80 17.68
CA ALA A 820 -4.53 1.34 17.60
C ALA A 820 -3.97 0.74 16.29
N MET A 821 -3.87 1.54 15.21
CA MET A 821 -3.16 1.16 13.98
C MET A 821 -1.63 1.33 14.10
N SER A 822 -1.14 2.10 15.07
CA SER A 822 0.29 2.33 15.32
C SER A 822 0.88 1.34 16.34
N CYS A 823 0.15 1.04 17.42
CA CYS A 823 0.64 0.21 18.52
C CYS A 823 -0.46 -0.59 19.23
N VAL A 824 -0.09 -1.65 19.95
CA VAL A 824 -0.97 -2.30 20.93
C VAL A 824 -1.19 -1.33 22.09
N THR A 825 -2.45 -1.02 22.39
CA THR A 825 -2.83 0.10 23.28
C THR A 825 -3.10 -0.29 24.72
N SER A 826 -3.54 -1.52 24.99
CA SER A 826 -3.61 -2.15 26.31
C SER A 826 -3.36 -3.66 26.19
N ASP A 827 -2.72 -4.25 27.19
CA ASP A 827 -2.63 -5.72 27.31
C ASP A 827 -4.02 -6.36 27.56
N ASP A 828 -5.04 -5.59 27.96
CA ASP A 828 -6.44 -6.05 28.03
C ASP A 828 -6.96 -6.51 26.66
N ASN A 829 -6.53 -5.84 25.58
CA ASN A 829 -6.93 -6.18 24.21
C ASN A 829 -6.35 -7.55 23.80
N THR A 830 -5.20 -7.91 24.37
CA THR A 830 -4.54 -9.22 24.28
C THR A 830 -4.86 -10.11 25.51
N LEU A 831 -6.02 -9.91 26.14
CA LEU A 831 -6.58 -10.73 27.24
C LEU A 831 -5.67 -10.90 28.47
N GLY A 832 -4.86 -9.89 28.78
CA GLY A 832 -3.93 -9.85 29.91
C GLY A 832 -2.55 -10.46 29.62
N PHE A 833 -2.25 -10.80 28.37
CA PHE A 833 -0.91 -11.20 27.96
C PHE A 833 -0.06 -9.98 27.63
N ASN A 834 1.15 -9.95 28.21
CA ASN A 834 2.15 -8.91 28.04
C ASN A 834 2.76 -9.02 26.63
N ILE A 835 2.22 -8.26 25.67
CA ILE A 835 2.64 -8.27 24.25
C ILE A 835 3.14 -6.90 23.82
N ALA A 836 2.49 -5.83 24.30
CA ALA A 836 2.78 -4.46 23.86
C ALA A 836 4.28 -4.07 23.94
N PRO A 837 5.06 -4.38 25.00
CA PRO A 837 6.47 -4.00 25.09
C PRO A 837 7.40 -4.68 24.08
N HIS A 838 6.95 -5.76 23.44
CA HIS A 838 7.77 -6.58 22.54
C HIS A 838 7.52 -6.27 21.07
N ILE A 839 6.28 -5.94 20.70
CA ILE A 839 5.93 -5.54 19.32
C ILE A 839 5.98 -4.02 19.10
N ASN A 840 5.54 -3.19 20.07
CA ASN A 840 5.50 -1.73 19.90
C ASN A 840 6.85 -1.03 19.63
N PRO A 841 8.05 -1.58 19.92
CA PRO A 841 9.31 -1.02 19.44
C PRO A 841 9.41 -0.92 17.91
N TYR A 842 8.61 -1.69 17.16
CA TYR A 842 8.52 -1.68 15.71
C TYR A 842 7.32 -0.83 15.19
N ARG A 843 6.74 0.05 16.01
CA ARG A 843 5.63 0.91 15.59
C ARG A 843 6.07 1.90 14.51
N THR A 844 5.23 2.15 13.51
CA THR A 844 5.36 3.35 12.67
C THR A 844 4.56 4.49 13.30
N ARG A 845 5.15 5.67 13.43
CA ARG A 845 4.47 6.90 13.84
C ARG A 845 3.86 7.62 12.64
N THR A 846 4.46 7.52 11.45
CA THR A 846 4.04 8.25 10.24
C THR A 846 3.02 7.47 9.41
N PHE A 847 1.80 8.00 9.29
CA PHE A 847 0.71 7.49 8.45
C PHE A 847 0.54 8.38 7.22
N LEU A 848 0.52 7.74 6.06
CA LEU A 848 0.34 8.34 4.73
C LEU A 848 -0.94 7.78 4.09
N ASP A 849 -1.38 8.41 3.01
CA ASP A 849 -2.63 8.12 2.29
C ASP A 849 -3.90 8.19 3.16
N LEU A 850 -3.83 8.96 4.25
CA LEU A 850 -4.90 9.09 5.23
C LEU A 850 -6.04 9.96 4.69
N ASP A 851 -7.27 9.47 4.80
CA ASP A 851 -8.47 10.28 4.57
C ASP A 851 -8.97 10.86 5.91
N VAL A 852 -8.64 12.12 6.19
CA VAL A 852 -9.01 12.76 7.47
C VAL A 852 -10.52 12.98 7.59
N HIS A 853 -11.25 13.04 6.46
CA HIS A 853 -12.71 13.22 6.45
C HIS A 853 -13.44 11.91 6.80
N ALA A 854 -12.85 10.76 6.46
CA ALA A 854 -13.32 9.45 6.87
C ALA A 854 -12.82 9.02 8.27
N LEU A 855 -11.62 9.45 8.70
CA LEU A 855 -11.04 9.08 9.99
C LEU A 855 -11.89 9.60 11.17
N PRO A 856 -12.34 8.72 12.09
CA PRO A 856 -12.91 9.13 13.37
C PRO A 856 -11.85 9.85 14.24
N HIS A 857 -12.00 11.17 14.37
CA HIS A 857 -11.09 12.01 15.14
C HIS A 857 -11.81 13.19 15.80
N LYS A 858 -11.10 13.86 16.71
CA LYS A 858 -11.50 15.10 17.39
C LYS A 858 -10.31 16.06 17.37
N ASN A 859 -10.52 17.28 16.88
CA ASN A 859 -9.50 18.33 16.95
C ASN A 859 -9.30 18.78 18.41
N LEU A 860 -8.06 18.78 18.86
CA LEU A 860 -7.63 19.29 20.16
C LEU A 860 -6.95 20.65 20.06
N SER A 861 -6.40 21.05 18.91
CA SER A 861 -5.91 22.42 18.68
C SER A 861 -6.70 23.15 17.60
N GLU A 862 -6.47 24.46 17.51
CA GLU A 862 -6.71 25.21 16.27
C GLU A 862 -5.76 24.75 15.15
N VAL A 863 -6.14 25.01 13.90
CA VAL A 863 -5.29 24.79 12.73
C VAL A 863 -4.09 25.74 12.77
N THR A 864 -2.89 25.20 12.64
CA THR A 864 -1.64 25.96 12.79
C THR A 864 -0.79 25.87 11.52
N HIS A 865 -0.36 27.03 11.00
CA HIS A 865 0.65 27.09 9.95
C HIS A 865 2.01 26.66 10.51
N VAL A 866 2.66 25.71 9.85
CA VAL A 866 3.95 25.13 10.27
C VAL A 866 5.09 25.79 9.49
N PHE A 867 5.19 25.55 8.19
CA PHE A 867 6.29 25.99 7.33
C PHE A 867 5.78 26.58 6.01
N ARG A 868 6.64 27.34 5.32
CA ARG A 868 6.41 27.82 3.95
C ARG A 868 7.60 27.44 3.06
N LEU A 869 7.30 26.94 1.87
CA LEU A 869 8.26 26.66 0.79
C LEU A 869 8.01 27.68 -0.33
N ASP A 870 8.76 28.79 -0.35
CA ASP A 870 8.66 29.81 -1.40
C ASP A 870 9.52 29.43 -2.61
N VAL A 871 8.99 28.52 -3.43
CA VAL A 871 9.68 27.94 -4.59
C VAL A 871 10.03 29.02 -5.62
N GLN A 872 9.09 29.90 -5.95
CA GLN A 872 9.27 30.98 -6.92
C GLN A 872 10.40 31.93 -6.49
N SER A 873 10.33 32.52 -5.28
CA SER A 873 11.37 33.46 -4.83
C SER A 873 12.72 32.77 -4.66
N CYS A 874 12.73 31.50 -4.22
CA CYS A 874 13.99 30.75 -4.08
C CYS A 874 14.64 30.50 -5.43
N MET A 875 13.88 30.14 -6.47
CA MET A 875 14.40 29.84 -7.81
C MET A 875 14.81 31.08 -8.61
N THR A 876 13.99 32.14 -8.65
CA THR A 876 14.21 33.28 -9.58
C THR A 876 14.90 34.49 -8.99
N ASN A 877 15.14 34.53 -7.67
CA ASN A 877 15.65 35.71 -6.94
C ASN A 877 14.78 36.98 -7.05
N THR A 878 13.54 36.86 -7.52
CA THR A 878 12.52 37.92 -7.46
C THR A 878 11.61 37.68 -6.25
N PRO A 879 11.43 38.64 -5.32
CA PRO A 879 10.52 38.44 -4.18
C PRO A 879 9.06 38.31 -4.64
N PHE A 880 8.38 37.24 -4.23
CA PHE A 880 6.97 37.00 -4.52
C PHE A 880 6.06 37.92 -3.68
N SER A 881 5.72 39.09 -4.23
CA SER A 881 4.98 40.12 -3.49
C SER A 881 3.47 39.84 -3.41
N THR A 882 3.03 39.29 -2.29
CA THR A 882 1.61 39.21 -1.91
C THR A 882 1.23 40.42 -1.04
N GLU A 883 0.93 41.53 -1.72
CA GLU A 883 0.58 42.84 -1.17
C GLU A 883 1.64 43.53 -0.28
N SER A 884 1.28 44.68 0.30
CA SER A 884 2.21 45.80 0.49
C SER A 884 3.00 45.80 1.81
N SER A 885 4.30 45.48 1.75
CA SER A 885 5.26 45.92 2.77
C SER A 885 6.66 46.17 2.21
N GLY A 886 7.14 47.43 2.28
CA GLY A 886 8.56 47.81 2.27
C GLY A 886 9.40 47.46 1.02
N VAL A 887 9.65 48.43 0.14
CA VAL A 887 10.63 48.27 -0.94
C VAL A 887 12.06 48.23 -0.39
N THR A 888 12.71 47.07 -0.48
CA THR A 888 14.18 46.93 -0.43
C THR A 888 14.70 46.49 -1.80
N THR A 889 15.66 47.24 -2.34
CA THR A 889 16.26 46.94 -3.65
C THR A 889 17.21 45.74 -3.53
N ALA A 890 16.82 44.60 -4.09
CA ALA A 890 17.66 43.41 -4.14
C ALA A 890 18.92 43.65 -5.01
N THR A 891 20.10 43.52 -4.40
CA THR A 891 21.35 43.31 -5.14
C THR A 891 21.39 41.90 -5.70
N ALA A 892 22.03 41.70 -6.86
CA ALA A 892 22.13 40.38 -7.49
C ALA A 892 22.82 39.36 -6.56
N ALA A 893 22.06 38.36 -6.12
CA ALA A 893 22.52 37.26 -5.28
C ALA A 893 23.59 36.41 -5.98
N SER A 894 24.53 35.86 -5.20
CA SER A 894 25.52 34.90 -5.72
C SER A 894 24.93 33.49 -5.80
N THR A 895 25.50 32.60 -6.61
CA THR A 895 25.03 31.20 -6.70
C THR A 895 25.15 30.43 -5.38
N ALA A 896 26.11 30.76 -4.52
CA ALA A 896 26.20 30.16 -3.17
C ALA A 896 25.02 30.59 -2.28
N ASP A 897 24.79 31.90 -2.18
CA ASP A 897 23.63 32.52 -1.48
C ASP A 897 22.28 32.01 -2.03
N CYS A 898 22.22 31.66 -3.31
CA CYS A 898 21.08 31.03 -3.96
C CYS A 898 20.85 29.56 -3.53
N ASP A 899 21.90 28.76 -3.46
CA ASP A 899 21.81 27.35 -3.06
C ASP A 899 21.59 27.22 -1.55
N ASP A 900 22.15 28.12 -0.74
CA ASP A 900 21.90 28.22 0.70
C ASP A 900 20.41 28.54 0.99
N ARG A 901 19.76 29.35 0.15
CA ARG A 901 18.30 29.58 0.21
C ARG A 901 17.49 28.33 -0.14
N LEU A 902 17.91 27.53 -1.13
CA LEU A 902 17.25 26.25 -1.43
C LEU A 902 17.47 25.22 -0.31
N ASN A 903 18.69 25.11 0.22
CA ASN A 903 19.01 24.19 1.32
C ASN A 903 18.21 24.54 2.59
N SER A 904 18.11 25.83 2.96
CA SER A 904 17.33 26.27 4.12
C SER A 904 15.81 26.17 3.93
N MET A 905 15.30 26.26 2.69
CA MET A 905 13.89 26.00 2.41
C MET A 905 13.47 24.56 2.78
N PHE A 906 14.36 23.58 2.61
CA PHE A 906 14.17 22.18 2.99
C PHE A 906 14.94 21.78 4.28
N SER A 907 15.25 22.76 5.14
CA SER A 907 15.88 22.55 6.45
C SER A 907 15.31 23.57 7.45
N GLN A 908 14.10 23.30 7.93
CA GLN A 908 13.35 24.21 8.81
C GLN A 908 13.03 23.53 10.15
N SER A 909 12.99 24.31 11.23
CA SER A 909 12.62 23.82 12.57
C SER A 909 11.85 24.89 13.33
N LYS A 910 10.80 24.49 14.05
CA LYS A 910 9.84 25.39 14.70
C LYS A 910 9.20 24.71 15.90
N GLN A 911 9.19 25.37 17.05
CA GLN A 911 8.34 24.95 18.17
C GLN A 911 6.91 25.51 17.96
N LEU A 912 5.92 24.63 18.04
CA LEU A 912 4.49 24.96 17.96
C LEU A 912 3.91 24.97 19.37
N HIS A 913 3.39 26.13 19.79
CA HIS A 913 2.72 26.30 21.08
C HIS A 913 1.21 26.17 20.85
N LEU A 914 0.66 24.97 21.10
CA LEU A 914 -0.72 24.62 20.76
C LEU A 914 -1.61 24.66 22.00
N THR A 915 -2.52 25.64 22.09
CA THR A 915 -3.51 25.68 23.18
C THR A 915 -4.62 24.66 22.93
N ALA A 916 -4.81 23.75 23.87
CA ALA A 916 -5.83 22.71 23.83
C ALA A 916 -7.25 23.33 23.87
N GLN A 917 -7.99 23.22 22.77
CA GLN A 917 -9.37 23.70 22.64
C GLN A 917 -10.37 22.81 23.37
N ASP A 918 -10.01 21.57 23.73
CA ASP A 918 -10.83 20.69 24.57
C ASP A 918 -9.97 19.65 25.31
N THR A 919 -10.50 19.05 26.37
CA THR A 919 -9.83 17.95 27.09
C THR A 919 -9.85 16.68 26.23
N GLY A 920 -8.74 15.93 26.20
CA GLY A 920 -8.62 14.76 25.34
C GLY A 920 -7.28 14.03 25.42
N SER A 921 -7.01 13.18 24.43
CA SER A 921 -5.74 12.47 24.26
C SER A 921 -4.99 12.99 23.02
N ALA A 922 -3.86 13.66 23.24
CA ALA A 922 -2.95 14.17 22.22
C ALA A 922 -2.31 13.01 21.44
N THR A 923 -3.03 12.53 20.43
CA THR A 923 -2.74 11.29 19.73
C THR A 923 -1.77 11.51 18.59
N ALA A 924 -2.09 12.45 17.70
CA ALA A 924 -1.32 12.69 16.48
C ALA A 924 -1.40 14.16 16.03
N MET A 925 -0.40 14.58 15.26
CA MET A 925 -0.49 15.76 14.39
C MET A 925 -0.96 15.31 13.01
N VAL A 926 -2.14 15.74 12.55
CA VAL A 926 -2.52 15.61 11.12
C VAL A 926 -1.97 16.81 10.38
N PHE A 927 -1.43 16.62 9.18
CA PHE A 927 -0.89 17.68 8.34
C PHE A 927 -1.26 17.55 6.85
N TRP A 928 -1.25 18.69 6.16
CA TRP A 928 -1.59 18.84 4.76
C TRP A 928 -0.92 20.09 4.17
N PHE A 929 -1.15 20.33 2.86
CA PHE A 929 -0.46 21.36 2.10
C PHE A 929 -1.46 22.28 1.37
N ASP A 930 -1.18 23.59 1.36
CA ASP A 930 -1.81 24.54 0.45
C ASP A 930 -0.81 24.95 -0.63
N LEU A 931 -1.14 24.69 -1.90
CA LEU A 931 -0.32 24.99 -3.07
C LEU A 931 -0.80 26.30 -3.71
N THR A 932 0.05 27.33 -3.71
CA THR A 932 -0.15 28.54 -4.54
C THR A 932 0.27 28.21 -5.96
N LEU A 933 -0.68 27.88 -6.86
CA LEU A 933 -0.36 27.57 -8.26
C LEU A 933 -0.07 28.84 -9.08
N ALA A 934 -0.87 29.88 -8.84
CA ALA A 934 -0.69 31.23 -9.39
C ALA A 934 -1.33 32.26 -8.43
N PRO A 935 -1.11 33.58 -8.59
CA PRO A 935 -1.72 34.58 -7.73
C PRO A 935 -3.25 34.53 -7.80
N GLY A 936 -3.89 34.13 -6.69
CA GLY A 936 -5.35 33.91 -6.62
C GLY A 936 -5.83 32.54 -7.09
N VAL A 937 -4.93 31.62 -7.45
CA VAL A 937 -5.24 30.23 -7.83
C VAL A 937 -4.52 29.30 -6.87
N ASN A 938 -5.23 28.89 -5.81
CA ASN A 938 -4.71 28.03 -4.75
C ASN A 938 -5.43 26.68 -4.76
N ALA A 939 -4.71 25.61 -4.43
CA ALA A 939 -5.25 24.29 -4.13
C ALA A 939 -4.92 23.92 -2.68
N SER A 940 -5.79 23.18 -1.99
CA SER A 940 -5.53 22.68 -0.63
C SER A 940 -5.71 21.17 -0.62
N THR A 941 -4.71 20.41 -0.16
CA THR A 941 -4.78 18.95 -0.11
C THR A 941 -5.67 18.43 1.03
N LEU A 942 -6.32 19.33 1.80
CA LEU A 942 -7.41 19.03 2.73
C LEU A 942 -8.80 19.16 2.08
N ASP A 943 -8.93 19.79 0.91
CA ASP A 943 -10.23 20.10 0.30
C ASP A 943 -10.98 18.81 -0.11
N PRO A 944 -12.16 18.50 0.45
CA PRO A 944 -12.86 17.23 0.21
C PRO A 944 -13.49 17.10 -1.18
N ALA A 945 -13.35 18.11 -2.05
CA ALA A 945 -13.68 18.03 -3.47
C ALA A 945 -12.43 17.93 -4.37
N MET A 946 -11.26 17.70 -3.77
CA MET A 946 -10.03 17.23 -4.41
C MET A 946 -9.76 15.78 -3.98
N ASN A 947 -9.02 15.02 -4.78
CA ASN A 947 -8.72 13.62 -4.50
C ASN A 947 -7.34 13.43 -3.85
N TRP A 948 -6.94 14.36 -2.98
CA TRP A 948 -5.69 14.25 -2.24
C TRP A 948 -5.94 13.64 -0.86
N LYS A 949 -5.01 12.81 -0.41
CA LYS A 949 -4.97 12.32 0.96
C LYS A 949 -4.04 13.19 1.81
N GLN A 950 -4.19 13.08 3.11
CA GLN A 950 -3.42 13.77 4.13
C GLN A 950 -2.42 12.80 4.76
N ALA A 951 -1.58 13.30 5.66
CA ALA A 951 -0.69 12.48 6.46
C ALA A 951 -0.81 12.83 7.95
N ALA A 952 -0.40 11.91 8.82
CA ALA A 952 -0.45 12.11 10.26
C ALA A 952 0.76 11.49 10.96
N PHE A 953 1.22 12.15 12.03
CA PHE A 953 2.32 11.68 12.86
C PHE A 953 1.85 11.38 14.28
N VAL A 954 1.92 10.10 14.69
CA VAL A 954 1.44 9.60 15.98
C VAL A 954 2.45 9.86 17.10
N LEU A 955 2.05 10.73 18.03
CA LEU A 955 2.87 11.21 19.13
C LEU A 955 2.96 10.16 20.25
N GLY A 956 1.81 9.76 20.80
CA GLY A 956 1.76 8.74 21.87
C GLY A 956 0.50 8.74 22.75
N GLY A 957 -0.45 9.68 22.58
CA GLY A 957 -1.71 9.67 23.32
C GLY A 957 -1.68 10.30 24.71
N GLY A 958 -0.75 11.24 24.96
CA GLY A 958 -0.67 11.97 26.22
C GLY A 958 -1.98 12.71 26.53
N ARG A 959 -2.52 12.57 27.75
CA ARG A 959 -3.78 13.24 28.13
C ARG A 959 -3.54 14.73 28.38
N VAL A 960 -4.38 15.57 27.78
CA VAL A 960 -4.32 17.04 27.88
C VAL A 960 -5.66 17.61 28.34
N GLU A 961 -5.64 18.72 29.07
CA GLU A 961 -6.82 19.43 29.56
C GLU A 961 -7.13 20.69 28.75
N LYS A 962 -8.42 21.06 28.65
CA LYS A 962 -8.85 22.28 27.95
C LYS A 962 -8.17 23.53 28.51
N GLY A 963 -7.46 24.26 27.66
CA GLY A 963 -6.69 25.46 28.00
C GLY A 963 -5.22 25.21 28.39
N GLU A 964 -4.78 23.94 28.41
CA GLU A 964 -3.37 23.58 28.53
C GLU A 964 -2.59 23.95 27.25
N GLU A 965 -1.29 24.23 27.37
CA GLU A 965 -0.40 24.49 26.24
C GLU A 965 0.45 23.25 25.96
N VAL A 966 0.35 22.73 24.73
CA VAL A 966 1.14 21.58 24.27
C VAL A 966 2.25 22.09 23.35
N THR A 967 3.49 21.91 23.75
CA THR A 967 4.66 22.24 22.91
C THR A 967 4.99 21.07 21.99
N VAL A 968 4.88 21.30 20.68
CA VAL A 968 5.22 20.31 19.64
C VAL A 968 6.32 20.86 18.73
N GLY A 969 7.50 20.25 18.76
CA GLY A 969 8.59 20.55 17.85
C GLY A 969 8.30 19.97 16.48
N ALA A 970 8.17 20.83 15.47
CA ALA A 970 8.11 20.43 14.06
C ALA A 970 9.50 20.63 13.42
N ARG A 971 9.97 19.63 12.67
CA ARG A 971 11.22 19.68 11.90
C ARG A 971 10.96 19.21 10.46
N LEU A 972 11.41 19.99 9.48
CA LEU A 972 11.44 19.62 8.06
C LEU A 972 12.89 19.44 7.64
N GLU A 973 13.25 18.24 7.16
CA GLU A 973 14.56 17.97 6.57
C GLU A 973 14.43 17.22 5.26
N LYS A 974 14.99 17.78 4.18
CA LYS A 974 14.73 17.34 2.80
C LYS A 974 13.21 17.33 2.54
N ASN A 975 12.62 16.16 2.30
CA ASN A 975 11.19 15.97 2.08
C ASN A 975 10.44 15.39 3.31
N TYR A 976 11.13 15.17 4.44
CA TYR A 976 10.58 14.52 5.63
C TYR A 976 10.10 15.55 6.66
N LEU A 977 8.89 15.37 7.19
CA LEU A 977 8.27 16.26 8.17
C LEU A 977 8.00 15.50 9.48
N HIS A 978 8.82 15.77 10.49
CA HIS A 978 8.78 15.09 11.78
C HIS A 978 8.18 15.98 12.88
N PHE A 979 7.44 15.37 13.81
CA PHE A 979 6.82 16.05 14.97
C PHE A 979 7.20 15.36 16.29
N SER A 980 7.60 16.13 17.31
CA SER A 980 8.00 15.61 18.63
C SER A 980 7.36 16.41 19.76
N VAL A 981 6.84 15.76 20.80
CA VAL A 981 6.36 16.46 22.02
C VAL A 981 7.53 16.64 22.98
N ASP A 982 7.72 17.85 23.51
CA ASP A 982 8.77 18.10 24.50
C ASP A 982 8.56 17.20 25.74
N GLY A 983 9.53 16.31 26.01
CA GLY A 983 9.52 15.42 27.18
C GLY A 983 9.15 13.95 26.92
N GLN A 984 8.86 13.55 25.68
CA GLN A 984 8.73 12.13 25.29
C GLN A 984 9.48 11.84 23.97
N CYS A 985 10.62 11.17 24.07
CA CYS A 985 11.28 10.50 22.95
C CYS A 985 10.89 9.01 22.96
#